data_AF-M1WPX7-F1
#
_entry.id   AF-M1WPX7-F1
#
_cell.length_a   1.000
_cell.length_b   1.000
_cell.length_c   1.000
_cell.angle_alpha   90.00
_cell.angle_beta   90.00
_cell.angle_gamma   90.00
#
_symmetry.space_group_name_H-M   'P 1'
#
loop_
_entity.id
_entity.type
_entity.pdbx_description
1 polymer ?
#
loop_
_entity_poly.entity_id
_entity_poly.type
_entity_poly.pdbx_seq_one_letter_code
_entity_poly.pdbx_strand_id
1 'polypeptide(L)'
;MPSIAKLIDELPEISQSRLVASGFGVWVSWKGKLNNAVQNTLREYGALCIVKDTDQALWFCNTPEIFRALARLQIWARVNPMSIFCQVIPMTFLVGYAMEYAISLPPELERQETPVPDEFEVVVHPKLKGEVETIRGLTTHDAGMLEGLASVDWLGFHADQGLDYETIRKWYFVVKPLGRMSDKEAILGWRDFSAEIIELLQRLGLKYISDIKEGVLFFPLDNFQLLRSFCSEILTLIKRVKDDPEKRYWPVVMVAVSQENLPFSTDLPKKIGLDWNRLAPDFPHVRFMDGFLLSEWFRMNEARYGSEAVSLDSWGTIALREGGEQIDHGAMQVVLANVLVGAEGTCCYYCGQVNHEPKNCPSKSLTALHPQVWQKLAKTDIKDFTKGFLEVDTHVKEESFADDMLELLNSSKGLDGLMARAVFEINAPSQLRTLRVVWRSRAKEWPESMNQLVPQEGEFIWDALQHIEAGELEVAEGVIKDAQLKYPRSYQPHSLLGFWNLEKGDKTQALFHWQEAERMSYTPLQQGYIAFLQARLMEVDGNLKDAINTYKHANSASPTWIDPVYRQGVCMVKMGFTGQAMDVFSDLIDRDPHIFNRILIDPEIDRGRVQLMSSLWDRWAEADEEVKAVRERVSTLTTDISKRFDENHSFFEPAIEELERLENLGKTKNYVAYRLLLRGTEKFDASLGDEVKREIKRIDANLDYQSDRVKSIQKEAAWFPFPKLLLEFNKDFNFCVDKINWIKTQRLKDADNFRKSLKLLDEIEERIDTLQGRLVTLRIIRDSTLFVLMLGRNFIWLELLGLGLALVGIPATIYFTRDIQSNWILDAIREQRWEFTKGFVIILSVFCLAVAVIKSALSFDKRKRELFDQLDEESRSSASRRY
;
A
#
# COMPACT_ATOMS: atom_id res chain seq x y z
N MET A 1 -46.13 -27.20 -16.33
CA MET A 1 -45.39 -28.46 -16.48
C MET A 1 -43.95 -28.20 -16.12
N PRO A 2 -43.33 -29.07 -15.32
CA PRO A 2 -41.90 -29.06 -15.06
C PRO A 2 -41.11 -29.06 -16.36
N SER A 3 -40.08 -28.22 -16.42
CA SER A 3 -39.21 -28.05 -17.59
C SER A 3 -37.78 -27.84 -17.11
N ILE A 4 -36.86 -28.66 -17.60
CA ILE A 4 -35.45 -28.62 -17.19
C ILE A 4 -34.77 -27.33 -17.66
N ALA A 5 -35.18 -26.77 -18.80
CA ALA A 5 -34.64 -25.52 -19.34
C ALA A 5 -34.80 -24.37 -18.34
N LYS A 6 -35.96 -24.27 -17.68
CA LYS A 6 -36.22 -23.23 -16.66
C LYS A 6 -35.24 -23.29 -15.50
N LEU A 7 -34.84 -24.50 -15.10
CA LEU A 7 -33.87 -24.69 -14.01
C LEU A 7 -32.46 -24.29 -14.44
N ILE A 8 -32.10 -24.56 -15.70
CA ILE A 8 -30.78 -24.20 -16.24
C ILE A 8 -30.66 -22.69 -16.40
N ASP A 9 -31.72 -22.01 -16.85
CA ASP A 9 -31.75 -20.56 -17.04
C ASP A 9 -31.54 -19.76 -15.72
N GLU A 10 -31.74 -20.38 -14.56
CA GLU A 10 -31.49 -19.77 -13.24
C GLU A 10 -30.03 -19.87 -12.77
N LEU A 11 -29.20 -20.67 -13.45
CA LEU A 11 -27.82 -20.90 -13.05
C LEU A 11 -26.87 -19.80 -13.53
N PRO A 12 -25.77 -19.54 -12.79
CA PRO A 12 -24.78 -18.56 -13.22
C PRO A 12 -24.06 -19.00 -14.50
N GLU A 13 -23.77 -18.05 -15.39
CA GLU A 13 -22.92 -18.30 -16.55
C GLU A 13 -21.45 -18.35 -16.13
N ILE A 14 -20.81 -19.52 -16.32
CA ILE A 14 -19.39 -19.72 -16.02
C ILE A 14 -18.60 -19.69 -17.33
N SER A 15 -17.93 -18.57 -17.62
CA SER A 15 -17.11 -18.41 -18.83
C SER A 15 -15.79 -19.18 -18.79
N GLN A 16 -15.21 -19.35 -17.59
CA GLN A 16 -13.98 -20.11 -17.37
C GLN A 16 -14.10 -20.96 -16.11
N SER A 17 -14.04 -22.28 -16.27
CA SER A 17 -14.18 -23.23 -15.17
C SER A 17 -12.85 -23.48 -14.46
N ARG A 18 -12.85 -23.38 -13.13
CA ARG A 18 -11.76 -23.80 -12.23
C ARG A 18 -11.72 -25.32 -12.07
N LEU A 19 -12.89 -25.94 -12.04
CA LEU A 19 -13.09 -27.38 -11.92
C LEU A 19 -14.20 -27.81 -12.89
N VAL A 20 -13.95 -28.94 -13.56
CA VAL A 20 -14.92 -29.61 -14.43
C VAL A 20 -14.97 -31.06 -13.97
N ALA A 21 -16.16 -31.56 -13.67
CA ALA A 21 -16.35 -32.94 -13.25
C ALA A 21 -17.57 -33.57 -13.91
N SER A 22 -17.41 -34.81 -14.37
CA SER A 22 -18.52 -35.61 -14.89
C SER A 22 -19.19 -36.38 -13.76
N GLY A 23 -20.51 -36.53 -13.85
CA GLY A 23 -21.28 -37.31 -12.89
C GLY A 23 -22.71 -37.57 -13.36
N PHE A 24 -23.58 -37.80 -12.38
CA PHE A 24 -24.97 -38.15 -12.55
C PHE A 24 -25.85 -36.95 -12.19
N GLY A 25 -26.63 -36.48 -13.14
CA GLY A 25 -27.71 -35.54 -12.93
C GLY A 25 -29.00 -36.27 -12.58
N VAL A 26 -29.73 -35.81 -11.57
CA VAL A 26 -31.08 -36.29 -11.26
C VAL A 26 -32.04 -35.12 -11.31
N TRP A 27 -32.89 -35.11 -12.33
CA TRP A 27 -34.01 -34.19 -12.42
C TRP A 27 -35.21 -34.82 -11.70
N VAL A 28 -35.67 -34.16 -10.65
CA VAL A 28 -36.80 -34.61 -9.82
C VAL A 28 -37.96 -33.64 -10.04
N SER A 29 -39.10 -34.15 -10.47
CA SER A 29 -40.35 -33.40 -10.65
C SER A 29 -41.44 -34.01 -9.79
N TRP A 30 -42.26 -33.18 -9.13
CA TRP A 30 -43.28 -33.66 -8.19
C TRP A 30 -44.59 -32.87 -8.26
N LYS A 31 -45.66 -33.47 -7.74
CA LYS A 31 -46.99 -32.84 -7.64
C LYS A 31 -47.31 -32.49 -6.19
N GLY A 32 -47.68 -31.24 -5.93
CA GLY A 32 -48.01 -30.76 -4.59
C GLY A 32 -46.77 -30.51 -3.72
N LYS A 33 -46.80 -30.90 -2.44
CA LYS A 33 -45.69 -30.67 -1.50
C LYS A 33 -44.73 -31.86 -1.50
N LEU A 34 -43.47 -31.63 -1.86
CA LEU A 34 -42.42 -32.65 -1.79
C LEU A 34 -42.18 -33.11 -0.35
N ASN A 35 -42.11 -34.41 -0.14
CA ASN A 35 -41.79 -34.99 1.16
C ASN A 35 -40.28 -34.79 1.47
N ASN A 36 -39.98 -34.37 2.70
CA ASN A 36 -38.60 -34.18 3.17
C ASN A 36 -37.74 -35.45 3.05
N ALA A 37 -38.35 -36.64 3.07
CA ALA A 37 -37.65 -37.91 2.87
C ALA A 37 -36.85 -37.94 1.55
N VAL A 38 -37.37 -37.35 0.48
CA VAL A 38 -36.70 -37.32 -0.83
C VAL A 38 -35.42 -36.50 -0.76
N GLN A 39 -35.51 -35.27 -0.23
CA GLN A 39 -34.35 -34.38 -0.11
C GLN A 39 -33.31 -34.95 0.86
N ASN A 40 -33.75 -35.51 2.00
CA ASN A 40 -32.87 -36.09 2.99
C ASN A 40 -32.14 -37.31 2.42
N THR A 41 -32.85 -38.23 1.76
CA THR A 41 -32.23 -39.41 1.13
C THR A 41 -31.26 -39.00 0.01
N LEU A 42 -31.61 -38.05 -0.86
CA LEU A 42 -30.67 -37.60 -1.90
C LEU A 42 -29.38 -37.00 -1.28
N ARG A 43 -29.49 -36.16 -0.26
CA ARG A 43 -28.34 -35.56 0.44
C ARG A 43 -27.49 -36.58 1.19
N GLU A 44 -28.12 -37.53 1.90
CA GLU A 44 -27.42 -38.58 2.66
C GLU A 44 -26.51 -39.45 1.78
N TYR A 45 -26.90 -39.66 0.52
CA TYR A 45 -26.11 -40.42 -0.46
C TYR A 45 -25.19 -39.50 -1.28
N GLY A 46 -25.15 -38.22 -0.93
CA GLY A 46 -24.22 -37.24 -1.47
C GLY A 46 -24.61 -36.64 -2.80
N ALA A 47 -25.91 -36.47 -3.05
CA ALA A 47 -26.41 -35.62 -4.12
C ALA A 47 -26.49 -34.16 -3.64
N LEU A 48 -25.85 -33.28 -4.40
CA LEU A 48 -25.91 -31.84 -4.25
C LEU A 48 -27.14 -31.30 -4.96
N CYS A 49 -27.96 -30.51 -4.29
CA CYS A 49 -29.04 -29.78 -4.95
C CYS A 49 -28.43 -28.57 -5.67
N ILE A 50 -28.50 -28.57 -6.99
CA ILE A 50 -27.94 -27.50 -7.83
C ILE A 50 -28.90 -26.33 -7.90
N VAL A 51 -30.17 -26.62 -8.18
CA VAL A 51 -31.24 -25.63 -8.32
C VAL A 51 -32.57 -26.28 -7.98
N LYS A 52 -33.49 -25.49 -7.44
CA LYS A 52 -34.81 -25.94 -6.98
C LYS A 52 -35.85 -24.87 -7.24
N ASP A 53 -36.92 -25.28 -7.90
CA ASP A 53 -38.15 -24.51 -8.11
C ASP A 53 -39.30 -25.13 -7.27
N THR A 54 -40.51 -24.63 -7.46
CA THR A 54 -41.73 -24.98 -6.74
C THR A 54 -42.19 -26.43 -6.94
N ASP A 55 -42.05 -26.98 -8.14
CA ASP A 55 -42.49 -28.33 -8.53
C ASP A 55 -41.39 -29.23 -9.13
N GLN A 56 -40.15 -28.75 -9.15
CA GLN A 56 -39.00 -29.49 -9.69
C GLN A 56 -37.66 -29.07 -9.08
N ALA A 57 -36.67 -29.95 -9.15
CA ALA A 57 -35.31 -29.69 -8.70
C ALA A 57 -34.30 -30.51 -9.50
N LEU A 58 -33.08 -29.97 -9.62
CA LEU A 58 -31.97 -30.64 -10.28
C LEU A 58 -30.85 -30.92 -9.29
N TRP A 59 -30.39 -32.16 -9.30
CA TRP A 59 -29.38 -32.66 -8.38
C TRP A 59 -28.18 -33.19 -9.13
N PHE A 60 -27.00 -33.06 -8.54
CA PHE A 60 -25.75 -33.61 -9.07
C PHE A 60 -25.14 -34.58 -8.06
N CYS A 61 -24.68 -35.74 -8.52
CA CYS A 61 -23.91 -36.68 -7.72
C CYS A 61 -22.72 -37.19 -8.54
N ASN A 62 -21.54 -37.27 -7.93
CA ASN A 62 -20.33 -37.73 -8.59
C ASN A 62 -20.08 -39.25 -8.42
N THR A 63 -20.94 -39.96 -7.68
CA THR A 63 -20.78 -41.39 -7.41
C THR A 63 -22.05 -42.19 -7.73
N PRO A 64 -21.93 -43.51 -8.01
CA PRO A 64 -23.09 -44.38 -8.24
C PRO A 64 -24.04 -44.55 -7.04
N GLU A 65 -23.72 -43.99 -5.87
CA GLU A 65 -24.57 -44.03 -4.67
C GLU A 65 -25.97 -43.43 -4.91
N ILE A 66 -26.09 -42.55 -5.90
CA ILE A 66 -27.37 -41.99 -6.32
C ILE A 66 -28.40 -43.07 -6.71
N PHE A 67 -27.97 -44.18 -7.29
CA PHE A 67 -28.86 -45.28 -7.66
C PHE A 67 -29.36 -46.04 -6.42
N ARG A 68 -28.55 -46.17 -5.37
CA ARG A 68 -29.02 -46.72 -4.08
C ARG A 68 -30.03 -45.78 -3.41
N ALA A 69 -29.81 -44.47 -3.51
CA ALA A 69 -30.75 -43.46 -3.02
C ALA A 69 -32.13 -43.60 -3.71
N LEU A 70 -32.13 -43.70 -5.05
CA LEU A 70 -33.35 -43.88 -5.84
C LEU A 70 -34.03 -45.22 -5.57
N ALA A 71 -33.26 -46.31 -5.36
CA ALA A 71 -33.79 -47.61 -4.96
C ALA A 71 -34.51 -47.54 -3.60
N ARG A 72 -33.89 -46.90 -2.61
CA ARG A 72 -34.49 -46.67 -1.30
C ARG A 72 -35.80 -45.88 -1.41
N LEU A 73 -35.82 -44.83 -2.23
CA LEU A 73 -37.02 -44.04 -2.47
C LEU A 73 -38.11 -44.83 -3.20
N GLN A 74 -37.76 -45.64 -4.20
CA GLN A 74 -38.72 -46.49 -4.92
C GLN A 74 -39.40 -47.49 -3.99
N ILE A 75 -38.66 -48.10 -3.07
CA ILE A 75 -39.22 -49.04 -2.09
C ILE A 75 -40.03 -48.31 -1.03
N TRP A 76 -39.55 -47.16 -0.57
CA TRP A 76 -40.30 -46.33 0.36
C TRP A 76 -41.64 -45.87 -0.23
N ALA A 77 -41.68 -45.58 -1.54
CA ALA A 77 -42.87 -45.19 -2.28
C ALA A 77 -43.96 -46.27 -2.31
N ARG A 78 -43.58 -47.56 -2.28
CA ARG A 78 -44.53 -48.68 -2.24
C ARG A 78 -45.41 -48.66 -0.98
N VAL A 79 -44.90 -48.09 0.12
CA VAL A 79 -45.62 -47.95 1.39
C VAL A 79 -46.17 -46.54 1.58
N ASN A 80 -45.49 -45.54 1.01
CA ASN A 80 -45.85 -44.13 1.10
C ASN A 80 -46.02 -43.56 -0.31
N PRO A 81 -47.22 -43.63 -0.91
CA PRO A 81 -47.45 -43.17 -2.27
C PRO A 81 -46.95 -41.74 -2.49
N MET A 82 -46.16 -41.57 -3.54
CA MET A 82 -45.56 -40.30 -3.94
C MET A 82 -45.76 -40.09 -5.43
N SER A 83 -46.29 -38.92 -5.82
CA SER A 83 -46.39 -38.51 -7.22
C SER A 83 -45.13 -37.78 -7.63
N ILE A 84 -44.09 -38.54 -8.01
CA ILE A 84 -42.74 -38.03 -8.28
C ILE A 84 -42.17 -38.75 -9.50
N PHE A 85 -41.59 -37.96 -10.40
CA PHE A 85 -40.79 -38.43 -11.51
C PHE A 85 -39.32 -38.10 -11.27
N CYS A 86 -38.45 -39.09 -11.44
CA CYS A 86 -37.00 -38.90 -11.43
C CYS A 86 -36.41 -39.32 -12.78
N GLN A 87 -35.70 -38.40 -13.43
CA GLN A 87 -34.89 -38.69 -14.61
C GLN A 87 -33.40 -38.64 -14.24
N VAL A 88 -32.67 -39.72 -14.52
CA VAL A 88 -31.22 -39.79 -14.32
C VAL A 88 -30.48 -39.65 -15.66
N ILE A 89 -29.61 -38.65 -15.76
CA ILE A 89 -28.87 -38.29 -16.98
C ILE A 89 -27.38 -38.07 -16.72
N PRO A 90 -26.50 -38.27 -17.72
CA PRO A 90 -25.12 -37.81 -17.63
C PRO A 90 -25.09 -36.28 -17.52
N MET A 91 -24.29 -35.75 -16.60
CA MET A 91 -24.20 -34.31 -16.35
C MET A 91 -22.76 -33.91 -16.06
N THR A 92 -22.38 -32.73 -16.56
CA THR A 92 -21.10 -32.11 -16.23
C THR A 92 -21.32 -31.00 -15.22
N PHE A 93 -20.60 -31.05 -14.12
CA PHE A 93 -20.57 -30.03 -13.07
C PHE A 93 -19.40 -29.07 -13.33
N LEU A 94 -19.70 -27.78 -13.30
CA LEU A 94 -18.76 -26.70 -13.57
C LEU A 94 -18.65 -25.82 -12.32
N VAL A 95 -17.43 -25.48 -11.92
CA VAL A 95 -17.18 -24.55 -10.81
C VAL A 95 -16.32 -23.39 -11.29
N GLY A 96 -16.71 -22.16 -10.98
CA GLY A 96 -15.98 -20.93 -11.26
C GLY A 96 -14.89 -20.65 -10.21
N TYR A 97 -14.05 -19.64 -10.46
CA TYR A 97 -13.00 -19.24 -9.51
C TYR A 97 -13.55 -18.66 -8.20
N ALA A 98 -14.78 -18.12 -8.20
CA ALA A 98 -15.47 -17.66 -6.99
C ALA A 98 -16.18 -18.78 -6.22
N MET A 99 -15.96 -20.06 -6.59
CA MET A 99 -16.64 -21.24 -6.05
C MET A 99 -18.16 -21.26 -6.30
N GLU A 100 -18.66 -20.44 -7.21
CA GLU A 100 -19.99 -20.61 -7.80
C GLU A 100 -20.01 -21.83 -8.71
N TYR A 101 -21.16 -22.49 -8.83
CA TYR A 101 -21.29 -23.69 -9.62
C TYR A 101 -22.49 -23.66 -10.55
N ALA A 102 -22.30 -24.26 -11.71
CA ALA A 102 -23.30 -24.46 -12.75
C ALA A 102 -23.18 -25.90 -13.28
N ILE A 103 -24.03 -26.24 -14.24
CA ILE A 103 -24.01 -27.53 -14.90
C ILE A 103 -24.02 -27.34 -16.42
N SER A 104 -23.54 -28.36 -17.13
CA SER A 104 -23.65 -28.48 -18.57
C SER A 104 -24.27 -29.83 -18.91
N LEU A 105 -25.25 -29.80 -19.81
CA LEU A 105 -25.93 -30.96 -20.36
C LEU A 105 -25.68 -31.04 -21.87
N PRO A 106 -25.73 -32.25 -22.45
CA PRO A 106 -25.86 -32.40 -23.90
C PRO A 106 -27.06 -31.61 -24.44
N PRO A 107 -26.97 -30.96 -25.62
CA PRO A 107 -28.05 -30.13 -26.17
C PRO A 107 -29.39 -30.87 -26.33
N GLU A 108 -29.35 -32.19 -26.53
CA GLU A 108 -30.53 -33.06 -26.62
C GLU A 108 -31.29 -33.19 -25.29
N LEU A 109 -30.64 -32.94 -24.15
CA LEU A 109 -31.20 -33.07 -22.80
C LEU A 109 -31.60 -31.73 -22.17
N GLU A 110 -31.25 -30.59 -22.78
CA GLU A 110 -31.53 -29.25 -22.24
C GLU A 110 -33.00 -28.83 -22.34
N ARG A 111 -33.74 -29.40 -23.28
CA ARG A 111 -35.12 -29.02 -23.60
C ARG A 111 -36.07 -30.18 -23.41
N GLN A 112 -36.28 -30.54 -22.15
CA GLN A 112 -37.16 -31.64 -21.74
C GLN A 112 -38.29 -31.11 -20.85
N GLU A 113 -39.48 -31.66 -21.04
CA GLU A 113 -40.68 -31.39 -20.24
C GLU A 113 -41.32 -32.73 -19.87
N THR A 114 -41.86 -32.83 -18.65
CA THR A 114 -42.45 -34.10 -18.20
C THR A 114 -43.76 -33.85 -17.47
N PRO A 115 -44.83 -34.61 -17.79
CA PRO A 115 -45.99 -34.68 -16.90
C PRO A 115 -45.60 -35.49 -15.65
N VAL A 116 -45.93 -34.97 -14.45
CA VAL A 116 -45.64 -35.69 -13.22
C VAL A 116 -46.62 -36.87 -13.07
N PRO A 117 -46.15 -38.12 -12.96
CA PRO A 117 -46.98 -39.30 -12.77
C PRO A 117 -47.63 -39.30 -11.38
N ASP A 118 -48.72 -40.05 -11.23
CA ASP A 118 -49.40 -40.19 -9.94
C ASP A 118 -48.63 -41.10 -8.96
N GLU A 119 -47.76 -41.97 -9.47
CA GLU A 119 -46.87 -42.87 -8.72
C GLU A 119 -45.39 -42.45 -8.82
N PHE A 120 -44.52 -43.13 -8.07
CA PHE A 120 -43.08 -42.87 -8.08
C PHE A 120 -42.42 -43.59 -9.24
N GLU A 121 -41.91 -42.84 -10.20
CA GLU A 121 -41.28 -43.37 -11.40
C GLU A 121 -39.84 -42.89 -11.54
N VAL A 122 -38.94 -43.79 -11.94
CA VAL A 122 -37.53 -43.48 -12.18
C VAL A 122 -37.14 -44.00 -13.54
N VAL A 123 -36.63 -43.11 -14.39
CA VAL A 123 -36.10 -43.42 -15.72
C VAL A 123 -34.63 -43.05 -15.81
N VAL A 124 -33.85 -43.87 -16.51
CA VAL A 124 -32.39 -43.76 -16.58
C VAL A 124 -31.97 -43.68 -18.05
N HIS A 125 -31.08 -42.75 -18.34
CA HIS A 125 -30.51 -42.59 -19.67
C HIS A 125 -29.70 -43.84 -20.07
N PRO A 126 -29.80 -44.34 -21.32
CA PRO A 126 -29.18 -45.61 -21.74
C PRO A 126 -27.66 -45.68 -21.53
N LYS A 127 -26.96 -44.55 -21.65
CA LYS A 127 -25.51 -44.43 -21.34
C LYS A 127 -25.14 -44.84 -19.91
N LEU A 128 -26.08 -44.79 -18.96
CA LEU A 128 -25.84 -45.08 -17.55
C LEU A 128 -26.18 -46.53 -17.16
N LYS A 129 -26.62 -47.36 -18.11
CA LYS A 129 -27.02 -48.76 -17.86
C LYS A 129 -25.94 -49.55 -17.13
N GLY A 130 -24.69 -49.43 -17.60
CA GLY A 130 -23.55 -50.13 -17.01
C GLY A 130 -23.32 -49.77 -15.53
N GLU A 131 -23.47 -48.49 -15.19
CA GLU A 131 -23.31 -47.99 -13.81
C GLU A 131 -24.38 -48.55 -12.88
N VAL A 132 -25.64 -48.60 -13.33
CA VAL A 132 -26.75 -49.20 -12.55
C VAL A 132 -26.49 -50.68 -12.30
N GLU A 133 -26.11 -51.43 -13.35
CA GLU A 133 -25.91 -52.88 -13.28
C GLU A 133 -24.67 -53.29 -12.47
N THR A 134 -23.76 -52.35 -12.14
CA THR A 134 -22.66 -52.63 -11.20
C THR A 134 -23.15 -52.86 -9.76
N ILE A 135 -24.33 -52.33 -9.40
CA ILE A 135 -24.90 -52.44 -8.06
C ILE A 135 -25.80 -53.67 -8.02
N ARG A 136 -25.37 -54.69 -7.28
CA ARG A 136 -26.13 -55.94 -7.11
C ARG A 136 -27.52 -55.65 -6.53
N GLY A 137 -28.57 -56.11 -7.20
CA GLY A 137 -29.97 -55.91 -6.79
C GLY A 137 -30.67 -54.74 -7.49
N LEU A 138 -29.99 -54.04 -8.41
CA LEU A 138 -30.60 -53.08 -9.32
C LEU A 138 -30.69 -53.66 -10.73
N THR A 139 -31.81 -53.40 -11.39
CA THR A 139 -32.06 -53.84 -12.76
C THR A 139 -32.69 -52.72 -13.57
N THR A 140 -32.46 -52.76 -14.88
CA THR A 140 -33.09 -51.86 -15.85
C THR A 140 -33.96 -52.66 -16.82
N HIS A 141 -35.10 -52.11 -17.20
CA HIS A 141 -35.98 -52.65 -18.25
C HIS A 141 -36.23 -51.57 -19.31
N ASP A 142 -36.65 -51.98 -20.50
CA ASP A 142 -36.92 -51.03 -21.58
C ASP A 142 -38.20 -50.24 -21.29
N ALA A 143 -38.08 -48.91 -21.25
CA ALA A 143 -39.22 -47.98 -21.13
C ALA A 143 -39.56 -47.31 -22.47
N GLY A 144 -38.72 -47.50 -23.50
CA GLY A 144 -38.92 -46.94 -24.84
C GLY A 144 -38.81 -45.41 -24.90
N MET A 145 -39.49 -44.83 -25.89
CA MET A 145 -39.55 -43.38 -26.08
C MET A 145 -40.65 -42.77 -25.21
N LEU A 146 -40.29 -41.75 -24.43
CA LEU A 146 -41.21 -41.05 -23.52
C LEU A 146 -41.54 -39.66 -24.07
N GLU A 147 -42.82 -39.30 -24.01
CA GLU A 147 -43.31 -38.01 -24.50
C GLU A 147 -42.72 -36.85 -23.68
N GLY A 148 -42.22 -35.81 -24.35
CA GLY A 148 -41.63 -34.63 -23.73
C GLY A 148 -40.15 -34.76 -23.31
N LEU A 149 -39.61 -35.99 -23.29
CA LEU A 149 -38.19 -36.25 -23.03
C LEU A 149 -37.37 -36.35 -24.33
N ALA A 150 -36.05 -36.40 -24.20
CA ALA A 150 -35.16 -36.59 -25.33
C ALA A 150 -35.45 -37.91 -26.07
N SER A 151 -35.23 -37.91 -27.39
CA SER A 151 -35.49 -39.04 -28.30
C SER A 151 -34.43 -40.14 -28.18
N VAL A 152 -34.36 -40.77 -27.01
CA VAL A 152 -33.49 -41.91 -26.68
C VAL A 152 -34.31 -43.08 -26.13
N ASP A 153 -33.77 -44.28 -26.20
CA ASP A 153 -34.38 -45.48 -25.62
C ASP A 153 -34.19 -45.45 -24.09
N TRP A 154 -35.16 -44.90 -23.37
CA TRP A 154 -35.11 -44.75 -21.92
C TRP A 154 -35.22 -46.09 -21.23
N LEU A 155 -34.55 -46.22 -20.08
CA LEU A 155 -34.57 -47.42 -19.27
C LEU A 155 -35.38 -47.17 -17.99
N GLY A 156 -36.37 -48.02 -17.73
CA GLY A 156 -37.08 -48.05 -16.45
C GLY A 156 -36.20 -48.67 -15.36
N PHE A 157 -36.20 -48.05 -14.19
CA PHE A 157 -35.37 -48.47 -13.06
C PHE A 157 -36.16 -49.37 -12.08
N HIS A 158 -35.58 -50.50 -11.65
CA HIS A 158 -36.20 -51.40 -10.69
C HIS A 158 -35.21 -51.87 -9.61
N ALA A 159 -35.60 -51.69 -8.35
CA ALA A 159 -34.88 -52.17 -7.18
C ALA A 159 -35.53 -53.44 -6.56
N ASP A 160 -34.70 -54.45 -6.32
CA ASP A 160 -35.08 -55.67 -5.63
C ASP A 160 -35.30 -55.43 -4.13
N GLN A 161 -36.25 -56.16 -3.51
CA GLN A 161 -36.59 -55.98 -2.09
C GLN A 161 -35.44 -56.34 -1.12
N GLY A 162 -34.49 -57.18 -1.54
CA GLY A 162 -33.35 -57.62 -0.73
C GLY A 162 -32.08 -56.78 -0.87
N LEU A 163 -32.13 -55.65 -1.58
CA LEU A 163 -30.98 -54.75 -1.73
C LEU A 163 -30.57 -54.18 -0.37
N ASP A 164 -29.26 -54.08 -0.12
CA ASP A 164 -28.75 -53.30 1.00
C ASP A 164 -28.82 -51.81 0.66
N TYR A 165 -29.68 -51.10 1.39
CA TYR A 165 -29.91 -49.68 1.22
C TYR A 165 -28.98 -48.84 2.07
N GLU A 166 -28.11 -49.38 2.94
CA GLU A 166 -27.22 -48.51 3.70
C GLU A 166 -26.27 -47.74 2.79
N THR A 167 -26.10 -46.44 3.04
CA THR A 167 -25.08 -45.66 2.32
C THR A 167 -23.69 -46.07 2.79
N ILE A 168 -22.76 -46.15 1.85
CA ILE A 168 -21.35 -46.39 2.16
C ILE A 168 -20.60 -45.10 2.50
N ARG A 169 -21.24 -43.92 2.37
CA ARG A 169 -20.62 -42.62 2.67
C ARG A 169 -20.49 -42.41 4.18
N LYS A 170 -19.31 -42.73 4.68
CA LYS A 170 -18.91 -42.51 6.08
C LYS A 170 -17.55 -41.83 6.09
N TRP A 171 -17.26 -41.07 7.13
CA TRP A 171 -16.01 -40.35 7.28
C TRP A 171 -15.28 -40.78 8.55
N TYR A 172 -13.95 -40.68 8.54
CA TYR A 172 -13.17 -40.46 9.75
C TYR A 172 -12.85 -38.98 9.86
N PHE A 173 -13.06 -38.44 11.04
CA PHE A 173 -12.61 -37.09 11.36
C PHE A 173 -11.35 -37.19 12.21
N VAL A 174 -10.31 -36.46 11.82
CA VAL A 174 -9.02 -36.43 12.51
C VAL A 174 -8.75 -35.00 12.96
N VAL A 175 -8.42 -34.85 14.23
CA VAL A 175 -7.96 -33.61 14.86
C VAL A 175 -6.55 -33.83 15.36
N LYS A 176 -5.60 -33.05 14.85
CA LYS A 176 -4.19 -33.13 15.25
C LYS A 176 -3.72 -31.77 15.81
N PRO A 177 -3.17 -31.72 17.03
CA PRO A 177 -2.60 -30.48 17.55
C PRO A 177 -1.36 -30.05 16.76
N LEU A 178 -1.12 -28.74 16.70
CA LEU A 178 0.12 -28.20 16.15
C LEU A 178 1.23 -28.08 17.19
N GLY A 179 2.47 -28.24 16.74
CA GLY A 179 3.65 -28.27 17.60
C GLY A 179 4.08 -29.68 17.99
N ARG A 180 5.21 -29.78 18.69
CA ARG A 180 5.79 -31.06 19.11
C ARG A 180 5.26 -31.43 20.50
N MET A 181 4.79 -32.66 20.64
CA MET A 181 4.31 -33.21 21.92
C MET A 181 5.44 -33.54 22.92
N SER A 182 6.67 -33.09 22.64
CA SER A 182 7.77 -32.98 23.60
C SER A 182 7.72 -31.69 24.42
N ASP A 183 7.06 -30.64 23.91
CA ASP A 183 7.10 -29.31 24.49
C ASP A 183 6.06 -29.14 25.60
N LYS A 184 6.50 -28.70 26.78
CA LYS A 184 5.63 -28.54 27.96
C LYS A 184 4.39 -27.68 27.70
N GLU A 185 4.56 -26.55 27.03
CA GLU A 185 3.44 -25.66 26.67
C GLU A 185 2.48 -26.30 25.68
N ALA A 186 2.99 -27.04 24.68
CA ALA A 186 2.15 -27.73 23.71
C ALA A 186 1.32 -28.82 24.40
N ILE A 187 1.95 -29.58 25.30
CA ILE A 187 1.27 -30.59 26.12
C ILE A 187 0.18 -29.96 26.97
N LEU A 188 0.47 -28.85 27.66
CA LEU A 188 -0.50 -28.18 28.54
C LEU A 188 -1.65 -27.56 27.75
N GLY A 189 -1.33 -26.79 26.70
CA GLY A 189 -2.34 -26.15 25.84
C GLY A 189 -3.23 -27.18 25.14
N TRP A 190 -2.63 -28.23 24.58
CA TRP A 190 -3.39 -29.30 23.94
C TRP A 190 -4.24 -30.08 24.94
N ARG A 191 -3.73 -30.40 26.14
CA ARG A 191 -4.53 -31.08 27.16
C ARG A 191 -5.78 -30.29 27.52
N ASP A 192 -5.65 -28.98 27.70
CA ASP A 192 -6.76 -28.12 28.11
C ASP A 192 -7.79 -27.98 26.96
N PHE A 193 -7.33 -27.79 25.71
CA PHE A 193 -8.24 -27.67 24.56
C PHE A 193 -8.87 -29.00 24.13
N SER A 194 -8.12 -30.11 24.16
CA SER A 194 -8.64 -31.44 23.84
C SER A 194 -9.72 -31.90 24.82
N ALA A 195 -9.70 -31.45 26.09
CA ALA A 195 -10.77 -31.73 27.04
C ALA A 195 -12.11 -31.15 26.57
N GLU A 196 -12.13 -29.93 26.02
CA GLU A 196 -13.33 -29.30 25.44
C GLU A 196 -13.82 -30.08 24.21
N ILE A 197 -12.91 -30.57 23.36
CA ILE A 197 -13.25 -31.40 22.21
C ILE A 197 -13.84 -32.73 22.67
N ILE A 198 -13.28 -33.36 23.70
CA ILE A 198 -13.78 -34.63 24.24
C ILE A 198 -15.19 -34.44 24.83
N GLU A 199 -15.45 -33.34 25.53
CA GLU A 199 -16.81 -33.01 26.01
C GLU A 199 -17.80 -32.86 24.84
N LEU A 200 -17.38 -32.20 23.75
CA LEU A 200 -18.17 -32.12 22.52
C LEU A 200 -18.46 -33.51 21.94
N LEU A 201 -17.47 -34.39 21.86
CA LEU A 201 -17.62 -35.75 21.34
C LEU A 201 -18.59 -36.58 22.21
N GLN A 202 -18.50 -36.47 23.53
CA GLN A 202 -19.40 -37.13 24.47
C GLN A 202 -20.84 -36.66 24.30
N ARG A 203 -21.07 -35.35 24.15
CA ARG A 203 -22.39 -34.77 23.90
C ARG A 203 -23.00 -35.26 22.57
N LEU A 204 -22.17 -35.51 21.56
CA LEU A 204 -22.59 -36.06 20.27
C LEU A 204 -22.65 -37.61 20.25
N GLY A 205 -22.29 -38.29 21.35
CA GLY A 205 -22.31 -39.75 21.44
C GLY A 205 -21.24 -40.45 20.60
N LEU A 206 -20.15 -39.76 20.25
CA LEU A 206 -19.10 -40.27 19.36
C LEU A 206 -18.00 -41.01 20.14
N LYS A 207 -17.64 -42.20 19.65
CA LYS A 207 -16.46 -42.94 20.13
C LYS A 207 -15.21 -42.40 19.45
N TYR A 208 -14.10 -42.32 20.17
CA TYR A 208 -12.84 -41.80 19.64
C TYR A 208 -11.64 -42.63 20.09
N ILE A 209 -10.55 -42.52 19.34
CA ILE A 209 -9.22 -42.98 19.72
C ILE A 209 -8.34 -41.74 19.90
N SER A 210 -7.52 -41.76 20.96
CA SER A 210 -6.51 -40.75 21.23
C SER A 210 -5.13 -41.38 21.17
N ASP A 211 -4.26 -40.90 20.29
CA ASP A 211 -2.84 -41.24 20.32
C ASP A 211 -2.13 -40.33 21.33
N ILE A 212 -1.54 -40.92 22.36
CA ILE A 212 -0.83 -40.20 23.42
C ILE A 212 0.48 -39.60 22.89
N LYS A 213 1.13 -40.25 21.91
CA LYS A 213 2.44 -39.82 21.41
C LYS A 213 2.35 -38.54 20.58
N GLU A 214 1.44 -38.53 19.62
CA GLU A 214 1.25 -37.42 18.68
C GLU A 214 0.11 -36.47 19.10
N GLY A 215 -0.65 -36.83 20.15
CA GLY A 215 -1.82 -36.06 20.60
C GLY A 215 -3.02 -36.13 19.65
N VAL A 216 -2.99 -36.98 18.63
CA VAL A 216 -4.05 -37.03 17.61
C VAL A 216 -5.33 -37.65 18.16
N LEU A 217 -6.46 -36.99 17.91
CA LEU A 217 -7.81 -37.49 18.16
C LEU A 217 -8.47 -37.85 16.84
N PHE A 218 -9.11 -39.01 16.77
CA PHE A 218 -9.92 -39.35 15.59
C PHE A 218 -11.10 -40.26 15.93
N PHE A 219 -12.17 -40.12 15.15
CA PHE A 219 -13.46 -40.76 15.39
C PHE A 219 -14.25 -40.94 14.09
N PRO A 220 -15.13 -41.95 14.00
CA PRO A 220 -16.00 -42.15 12.85
C PRO A 220 -17.19 -41.18 12.88
N LEU A 221 -17.61 -40.76 11.69
CA LEU A 221 -18.83 -40.03 11.41
C LEU A 221 -19.64 -40.83 10.39
N ASP A 222 -20.69 -41.49 10.85
CA ASP A 222 -21.38 -42.54 10.09
C ASP A 222 -22.40 -42.03 9.06
N ASN A 223 -22.68 -40.72 9.04
CA ASN A 223 -23.60 -40.12 8.08
C ASN A 223 -23.31 -38.61 7.89
N PHE A 224 -23.90 -38.05 6.83
CA PHE A 224 -23.77 -36.64 6.48
C PHE A 224 -24.26 -35.69 7.58
N GLN A 225 -25.32 -36.04 8.29
CA GLN A 225 -25.87 -35.19 9.36
C GLN A 225 -24.88 -35.03 10.53
N LEU A 226 -24.19 -36.11 10.90
CA LEU A 226 -23.14 -36.09 11.91
C LEU A 226 -21.94 -35.27 11.45
N LEU A 227 -21.52 -35.41 10.18
CA LEU A 227 -20.47 -34.56 9.60
C LEU A 227 -20.81 -33.08 9.70
N ARG A 228 -21.99 -32.69 9.20
CA ARG A 228 -22.47 -31.30 9.27
C ARG A 228 -22.53 -30.78 10.71
N SER A 229 -23.11 -31.57 11.62
CA SER A 229 -23.31 -31.16 13.01
C SER A 229 -21.96 -31.01 13.73
N PHE A 230 -21.04 -31.96 13.53
CA PHE A 230 -19.71 -31.89 14.12
C PHE A 230 -18.93 -30.68 13.59
N CYS A 231 -18.88 -30.47 12.27
CA CYS A 231 -18.20 -29.31 11.66
C CYS A 231 -18.75 -27.97 12.18
N SER A 232 -20.06 -27.87 12.43
CA SER A 232 -20.67 -26.65 12.97
C SER A 232 -20.25 -26.41 14.42
N GLU A 233 -20.34 -27.45 15.25
CA GLU A 233 -20.04 -27.39 16.68
C GLU A 233 -18.55 -27.19 16.96
N ILE A 234 -17.64 -27.81 16.18
CA ILE A 234 -16.20 -27.64 16.38
C ILE A 234 -15.73 -26.23 16.01
N LEU A 235 -16.24 -25.64 14.93
CA LEU A 235 -15.92 -24.26 14.54
C LEU A 235 -16.49 -23.26 15.56
N THR A 236 -17.70 -23.51 16.06
CA THR A 236 -18.31 -22.69 17.12
C THR A 236 -17.52 -22.82 18.43
N LEU A 237 -17.07 -24.04 18.78
CA LEU A 237 -16.23 -24.29 19.94
C LEU A 237 -14.91 -23.53 19.86
N ILE A 238 -14.22 -23.59 18.72
CA ILE A 238 -12.97 -22.87 18.50
C ILE A 238 -13.17 -21.36 18.69
N LYS A 239 -14.21 -20.78 18.08
CA LYS A 239 -14.53 -19.34 18.23
C LYS A 239 -14.76 -18.99 19.70
N ARG A 240 -15.63 -19.74 20.38
CA ARG A 240 -15.93 -19.57 21.81
C ARG A 240 -14.69 -19.65 22.71
N VAL A 241 -13.80 -20.62 22.47
CA VAL A 241 -12.58 -20.80 23.28
C VAL A 241 -11.55 -19.70 23.01
N LYS A 242 -11.46 -19.19 21.79
CA LYS A 242 -10.59 -18.04 21.46
C LYS A 242 -11.09 -16.73 22.10
N ASP A 243 -12.40 -16.55 22.18
CA ASP A 243 -13.03 -15.36 22.76
C ASP A 243 -13.05 -15.37 24.30
N ASP A 244 -12.85 -16.53 24.93
CA ASP A 244 -12.86 -16.71 26.38
C ASP A 244 -11.43 -16.65 26.97
N PRO A 245 -11.06 -15.58 27.70
CA PRO A 245 -9.72 -15.42 28.25
C PRO A 245 -9.39 -16.41 29.39
N GLU A 246 -10.39 -17.06 30.01
CA GLU A 246 -10.16 -18.06 31.05
C GLU A 246 -9.80 -19.43 30.46
N LYS A 247 -10.16 -19.68 29.20
CA LYS A 247 -9.86 -20.93 28.51
C LYS A 247 -8.52 -20.86 27.78
N ARG A 248 -7.84 -22.00 27.73
CA ARG A 248 -6.58 -22.13 26.98
C ARG A 248 -6.84 -22.75 25.62
N TYR A 249 -6.68 -21.91 24.62
CA TYR A 249 -6.74 -22.29 23.23
C TYR A 249 -5.45 -22.97 22.74
N TRP A 250 -5.57 -23.98 21.87
CA TRP A 250 -4.43 -24.55 21.15
C TRP A 250 -4.78 -24.81 19.67
N PRO A 251 -3.94 -24.39 18.70
CA PRO A 251 -4.20 -24.60 17.28
C PRO A 251 -4.25 -26.08 16.88
N VAL A 252 -5.17 -26.42 15.99
CA VAL A 252 -5.36 -27.78 15.49
C VAL A 252 -5.49 -27.81 13.98
N VAL A 253 -5.05 -28.88 13.34
CA VAL A 253 -5.44 -29.20 11.96
C VAL A 253 -6.48 -30.30 11.97
N MET A 254 -7.48 -30.15 11.11
CA MET A 254 -8.67 -30.98 11.11
C MET A 254 -8.95 -31.49 9.70
N VAL A 255 -9.22 -32.78 9.55
CA VAL A 255 -9.48 -33.42 8.26
C VAL A 255 -10.65 -34.38 8.39
N ALA A 256 -11.62 -34.29 7.48
CA ALA A 256 -12.61 -35.34 7.25
C ALA A 256 -12.20 -36.15 6.02
N VAL A 257 -11.92 -37.44 6.20
CA VAL A 257 -11.54 -38.36 5.13
C VAL A 257 -12.61 -39.45 4.99
N SER A 258 -12.93 -39.86 3.76
CA SER A 258 -13.83 -40.99 3.52
C SER A 258 -13.28 -42.27 4.18
N GLN A 259 -14.14 -43.08 4.81
CA GLN A 259 -13.71 -44.30 5.50
C GLN A 259 -13.17 -45.33 4.50
N GLU A 260 -13.84 -45.53 3.37
CA GLU A 260 -13.49 -46.52 2.34
C GLU A 260 -12.95 -47.84 2.95
N ASN A 261 -11.70 -48.20 2.66
CA ASN A 261 -11.03 -49.39 3.18
C ASN A 261 -10.07 -49.10 4.34
N LEU A 262 -10.14 -47.89 4.94
CA LEU A 262 -9.28 -47.50 6.04
C LEU A 262 -9.77 -48.11 7.37
N PRO A 263 -8.91 -48.85 8.10
CA PRO A 263 -9.29 -49.42 9.38
C PRO A 263 -9.34 -48.35 10.48
N PHE A 264 -10.30 -48.45 11.39
CA PHE A 264 -10.34 -47.65 12.60
C PHE A 264 -9.31 -48.16 13.62
N SER A 265 -8.04 -47.76 13.43
CA SER A 265 -6.91 -48.14 14.30
C SER A 265 -5.98 -46.96 14.55
N THR A 266 -5.06 -47.10 15.52
CA THR A 266 -4.07 -46.07 15.89
C THR A 266 -3.17 -45.62 14.75
N ASP A 267 -3.03 -46.43 13.69
CA ASP A 267 -2.21 -46.10 12.52
C ASP A 267 -2.97 -45.29 11.46
N LEU A 268 -4.26 -45.05 11.63
CA LEU A 268 -5.10 -44.34 10.66
C LEU A 268 -4.48 -43.00 10.20
N PRO A 269 -4.04 -42.09 11.09
CA PRO A 269 -3.48 -40.79 10.67
C PRO A 269 -2.27 -40.90 9.73
N LYS A 270 -1.48 -41.98 9.85
CA LYS A 270 -0.31 -42.24 9.00
C LYS A 270 -0.69 -42.78 7.62
N LYS A 271 -1.89 -43.37 7.48
CA LYS A 271 -2.38 -43.95 6.23
C LYS A 271 -3.12 -42.96 5.33
N ILE A 272 -3.50 -41.79 5.85
CA ILE A 272 -4.26 -40.77 5.10
C ILE A 272 -3.40 -40.06 4.04
N GLY A 273 -2.06 -40.14 4.13
CA GLY A 273 -1.16 -39.63 3.09
C GLY A 273 -1.18 -38.11 2.92
N LEU A 274 -1.51 -37.36 3.98
CA LEU A 274 -1.52 -35.89 3.98
C LEU A 274 -0.27 -35.31 4.64
N ASP A 275 0.23 -34.21 4.07
CA ASP A 275 1.19 -33.34 4.75
C ASP A 275 0.49 -32.44 5.77
N TRP A 276 0.43 -32.93 7.01
CA TRP A 276 -0.16 -32.24 8.16
C TRP A 276 0.48 -30.88 8.48
N ASN A 277 1.71 -30.62 8.02
CA ASN A 277 2.40 -29.36 8.30
C ASN A 277 1.89 -28.20 7.43
N ARG A 278 1.21 -28.51 6.33
CA ARG A 278 0.73 -27.53 5.35
C ARG A 278 -0.74 -27.17 5.51
N LEU A 279 -1.50 -28.00 6.24
CA LEU A 279 -2.91 -27.75 6.49
C LEU A 279 -3.12 -26.48 7.32
N ALA A 280 -4.10 -25.69 6.90
CA ALA A 280 -4.48 -24.47 7.60
C ALA A 280 -4.99 -24.82 9.02
N PRO A 281 -4.58 -24.06 10.05
CA PRO A 281 -5.10 -24.30 11.38
C PRO A 281 -6.59 -23.96 11.42
N ASP A 282 -7.32 -24.72 12.22
CA ASP A 282 -8.63 -24.38 12.77
C ASP A 282 -9.81 -24.41 11.79
N PHE A 283 -9.57 -24.88 10.57
CA PHE A 283 -10.62 -25.16 9.59
C PHE A 283 -10.67 -26.66 9.29
N PRO A 284 -11.86 -27.28 9.29
CA PRO A 284 -12.02 -28.62 8.76
C PRO A 284 -11.64 -28.65 7.28
N HIS A 285 -10.73 -29.57 6.93
CA HIS A 285 -10.37 -29.88 5.56
C HIS A 285 -11.26 -31.02 5.09
N VAL A 286 -11.92 -30.80 3.96
CA VAL A 286 -12.84 -31.74 3.33
C VAL A 286 -12.50 -31.85 1.85
N ARG A 287 -12.86 -32.96 1.21
CA ARG A 287 -12.83 -33.00 -0.26
C ARG A 287 -13.86 -32.03 -0.82
N PHE A 288 -13.61 -31.46 -1.99
CA PHE A 288 -14.49 -30.45 -2.58
C PHE A 288 -15.94 -30.92 -2.73
N MET A 289 -16.17 -32.17 -3.15
CA MET A 289 -17.55 -32.68 -3.20
C MET A 289 -18.25 -32.64 -1.84
N ASP A 290 -17.56 -33.04 -0.76
CA ASP A 290 -18.12 -32.97 0.60
C ASP A 290 -18.34 -31.53 1.04
N GLY A 291 -17.42 -30.64 0.68
CA GLY A 291 -17.56 -29.20 0.91
C GLY A 291 -18.79 -28.62 0.21
N PHE A 292 -19.04 -28.97 -1.06
CA PHE A 292 -20.20 -28.47 -1.79
C PHE A 292 -21.51 -28.99 -1.20
N LEU A 293 -21.56 -30.24 -0.74
CA LEU A 293 -22.71 -30.76 0.02
C LEU A 293 -22.98 -29.96 1.30
N LEU A 294 -21.93 -29.42 1.92
CA LEU A 294 -21.98 -28.59 3.11
C LEU A 294 -22.19 -27.09 2.81
N SER A 295 -22.18 -26.67 1.54
CA SER A 295 -22.17 -25.25 1.13
C SER A 295 -23.37 -24.43 1.58
N GLU A 296 -24.49 -25.07 1.91
CA GLU A 296 -25.66 -24.39 2.49
C GLU A 296 -25.31 -23.72 3.84
N TRP A 297 -24.50 -24.38 4.66
CA TRP A 297 -24.14 -23.96 6.02
C TRP A 297 -22.74 -23.36 6.15
N PHE A 298 -21.85 -23.68 5.21
CA PHE A 298 -20.45 -23.30 5.29
C PHE A 298 -19.99 -22.57 4.03
N ARG A 299 -19.06 -21.63 4.20
CA ARG A 299 -18.28 -21.06 3.11
C ARG A 299 -17.11 -22.00 2.83
N MET A 300 -16.87 -22.30 1.57
CA MET A 300 -15.70 -23.04 1.13
C MET A 300 -14.57 -22.10 0.72
N ASN A 301 -13.35 -22.45 1.09
CA ASN A 301 -12.14 -21.84 0.56
C ASN A 301 -11.21 -22.95 0.03
N GLU A 302 -10.46 -22.66 -1.02
CA GLU A 302 -9.47 -23.60 -1.55
C GLU A 302 -8.35 -23.82 -0.53
N ALA A 303 -7.93 -25.07 -0.30
CA ALA A 303 -6.88 -25.38 0.68
C ALA A 303 -5.47 -25.11 0.15
N ARG A 304 -5.30 -24.99 -1.18
CA ARG A 304 -4.03 -24.64 -1.85
C ARG A 304 -4.30 -23.53 -2.87
N TYR A 305 -3.70 -22.37 -2.67
CA TYR A 305 -3.77 -21.29 -3.65
C TYR A 305 -2.75 -21.59 -4.76
N GLY A 306 -3.20 -22.22 -5.85
CA GLY A 306 -2.33 -22.60 -6.97
C GLY A 306 -3.05 -22.48 -8.31
N SER A 307 -2.28 -22.55 -9.40
CA SER A 307 -2.77 -22.42 -10.77
C SER A 307 -3.27 -23.75 -11.39
N GLU A 308 -2.97 -24.89 -10.77
CA GLU A 308 -3.32 -26.23 -11.29
C GLU A 308 -4.81 -26.50 -11.29
N ALA A 309 -5.31 -27.18 -12.33
CA ALA A 309 -6.72 -27.59 -12.43
C ALA A 309 -7.13 -28.46 -11.24
N VAL A 310 -8.23 -28.10 -10.58
CA VAL A 310 -8.68 -28.78 -9.36
C VAL A 310 -9.70 -29.86 -9.70
N SER A 311 -9.71 -30.94 -8.93
CA SER A 311 -10.68 -32.04 -9.06
C SER A 311 -11.65 -32.07 -7.88
N LEU A 312 -12.74 -32.83 -7.97
CA LEU A 312 -13.68 -32.99 -6.85
C LEU A 312 -13.07 -33.70 -5.63
N ASP A 313 -11.98 -34.44 -5.84
CA ASP A 313 -11.23 -35.12 -4.78
C ASP A 313 -10.17 -34.23 -4.13
N SER A 314 -9.92 -33.05 -4.69
CA SER A 314 -9.01 -32.07 -4.11
C SER A 314 -9.56 -31.49 -2.80
N TRP A 315 -8.64 -30.99 -1.97
CA TRP A 315 -8.96 -30.52 -0.63
C TRP A 315 -9.40 -29.06 -0.60
N GLY A 316 -10.45 -28.78 0.15
CA GLY A 316 -10.90 -27.44 0.52
C GLY A 316 -11.03 -27.31 2.03
N THR A 317 -11.05 -26.08 2.51
CA THR A 317 -11.38 -25.74 3.90
C THR A 317 -12.80 -25.21 3.97
N ILE A 318 -13.48 -25.47 5.09
CA ILE A 318 -14.80 -24.90 5.36
C ILE A 318 -14.76 -23.97 6.58
N ALA A 319 -15.51 -22.87 6.48
CA ALA A 319 -15.73 -21.90 7.54
C ALA A 319 -17.23 -21.69 7.75
N LEU A 320 -17.65 -21.30 8.96
CA LEU A 320 -19.05 -20.97 9.22
C LEU A 320 -19.48 -19.80 8.34
N ARG A 321 -20.68 -19.89 7.75
CA ARG A 321 -21.34 -18.70 7.20
C ARG A 321 -21.82 -17.86 8.38
N GLU A 322 -21.23 -16.69 8.61
CA GLU A 322 -21.74 -15.77 9.63
C GLU A 322 -23.13 -15.27 9.21
N GLY A 323 -24.00 -15.10 10.20
CA GLY A 323 -25.43 -14.90 10.00
C GLY A 323 -25.74 -13.65 9.21
N GLY A 324 -26.13 -13.83 7.94
CA GLY A 324 -27.22 -13.07 7.32
C GLY A 324 -27.11 -11.55 7.32
N GLU A 325 -25.91 -10.97 7.20
CA GLU A 325 -25.74 -9.65 6.62
C GLU A 325 -24.58 -9.75 5.62
N GLN A 326 -24.81 -9.29 4.39
CA GLN A 326 -23.76 -9.06 3.41
C GLN A 326 -22.83 -7.95 3.91
N ILE A 327 -22.04 -8.21 4.95
CA ILE A 327 -20.72 -7.59 5.01
C ILE A 327 -19.95 -8.34 3.94
N ASP A 328 -19.60 -7.62 2.88
CA ASP A 328 -18.77 -8.11 1.78
C ASP A 328 -17.37 -8.39 2.36
N HIS A 329 -17.24 -9.47 3.15
CA HIS A 329 -15.98 -9.99 3.67
C HIS A 329 -15.24 -10.61 2.50
N GLY A 330 -14.65 -9.71 1.70
CA GLY A 330 -13.67 -10.06 0.71
C GLY A 330 -12.45 -10.68 1.38
N ALA A 331 -11.70 -11.41 0.58
CA ALA A 331 -10.35 -11.82 0.92
C ALA A 331 -9.45 -11.27 -0.17
N MET A 332 -8.24 -10.85 0.19
CA MET A 332 -7.25 -10.45 -0.81
C MET A 332 -6.99 -11.62 -1.77
N GLN A 333 -7.35 -11.45 -3.05
CA GLN A 333 -7.21 -12.48 -4.08
C GLN A 333 -5.84 -12.37 -4.78
N VAL A 334 -4.80 -12.89 -4.13
CA VAL A 334 -3.48 -13.07 -4.75
C VAL A 334 -3.19 -14.56 -4.80
N VAL A 335 -3.08 -15.12 -6.01
CA VAL A 335 -2.69 -16.52 -6.21
C VAL A 335 -1.18 -16.56 -6.42
N LEU A 336 -0.49 -17.40 -5.65
CA LEU A 336 0.95 -17.60 -5.78
C LEU A 336 1.23 -18.66 -6.85
N ALA A 337 2.45 -18.63 -7.39
CA ALA A 337 2.90 -19.62 -8.37
C ALA A 337 2.95 -21.02 -7.72
N ASN A 338 2.37 -22.02 -8.37
CA ASN A 338 2.36 -23.41 -7.91
C ASN A 338 3.78 -23.93 -7.71
N VAL A 339 4.75 -23.49 -8.50
CA VAL A 339 6.15 -23.91 -8.29
C VAL A 339 6.74 -23.43 -6.96
N LEU A 340 6.17 -22.39 -6.32
CA LEU A 340 6.63 -21.86 -5.03
C LEU A 340 5.91 -22.48 -3.83
N VAL A 341 4.66 -22.90 -4.02
CA VAL A 341 3.83 -23.45 -2.94
C VAL A 341 3.56 -24.93 -3.09
N GLY A 342 3.47 -25.50 -4.29
CA GLY A 342 2.96 -26.83 -4.58
C GLY A 342 3.83 -27.99 -4.10
N ALA A 343 5.16 -27.83 -4.19
CA ALA A 343 6.11 -28.90 -3.94
C ALA A 343 6.15 -29.39 -2.47
N GLU A 344 6.69 -30.60 -2.28
CA GLU A 344 6.81 -31.26 -0.98
C GLU A 344 8.29 -31.47 -0.62
N GLY A 345 8.65 -31.24 0.65
CA GLY A 345 10.03 -31.43 1.10
C GLY A 345 10.45 -30.53 2.25
N THR A 346 11.75 -30.49 2.52
CA THR A 346 12.34 -29.59 3.51
C THR A 346 12.59 -28.21 2.91
N CYS A 347 12.21 -27.16 3.63
CA CYS A 347 12.46 -25.78 3.20
C CYS A 347 13.97 -25.50 3.05
N CYS A 348 14.36 -24.89 1.93
CA CYS A 348 15.69 -24.37 1.70
C CYS A 348 15.97 -23.22 2.67
N TYR A 349 17.12 -23.29 3.35
CA TYR A 349 17.54 -22.28 4.32
C TYR A 349 17.58 -20.86 3.73
N TYR A 350 18.11 -20.73 2.52
CA TYR A 350 18.40 -19.45 1.87
C TYR A 350 17.15 -18.71 1.36
N CYS A 351 16.21 -19.42 0.76
CA CYS A 351 15.07 -18.81 0.05
C CYS A 351 13.70 -19.27 0.57
N GLY A 352 13.63 -20.31 1.40
CA GLY A 352 12.39 -20.84 1.97
C GLY A 352 11.62 -21.81 1.07
N GLN A 353 12.05 -22.00 -0.19
CA GLN A 353 11.39 -22.91 -1.14
C GLN A 353 11.76 -24.37 -0.87
N VAL A 354 10.92 -25.34 -1.25
CA VAL A 354 11.11 -26.76 -0.89
C VAL A 354 11.69 -27.63 -2.03
N ASN A 355 11.89 -27.06 -3.22
CA ASN A 355 12.18 -27.81 -4.45
C ASN A 355 13.68 -28.14 -4.63
N HIS A 356 14.54 -27.66 -3.74
CA HIS A 356 15.99 -27.81 -3.87
C HIS A 356 16.70 -27.80 -2.51
N GLU A 357 17.89 -28.40 -2.48
CA GLU A 357 18.79 -28.32 -1.32
C GLU A 357 19.51 -26.96 -1.28
N PRO A 358 19.93 -26.47 -0.08
CA PRO A 358 20.62 -25.20 0.06
C PRO A 358 21.81 -24.99 -0.90
N LYS A 359 22.60 -26.04 -1.15
CA LYS A 359 23.77 -25.99 -2.03
C LYS A 359 23.44 -25.62 -3.49
N ASN A 360 22.20 -25.90 -3.93
CA ASN A 360 21.68 -25.67 -5.28
C ASN A 360 20.75 -24.44 -5.34
N CYS A 361 20.74 -23.59 -4.29
CA CYS A 361 19.81 -22.46 -4.25
C CYS A 361 20.16 -21.37 -5.28
N PRO A 362 19.19 -20.89 -6.09
CA PRO A 362 19.42 -19.80 -7.07
C PRO A 362 19.94 -18.51 -6.44
N SER A 363 19.64 -18.27 -5.16
CA SER A 363 20.10 -17.07 -4.47
C SER A 363 21.62 -16.99 -4.33
N LYS A 364 22.35 -18.10 -4.50
CA LYS A 364 23.82 -18.13 -4.40
C LYS A 364 24.49 -17.32 -5.51
N SER A 365 23.83 -17.19 -6.67
CA SER A 365 24.31 -16.36 -7.79
C SER A 365 23.96 -14.88 -7.65
N LEU A 366 23.12 -14.50 -6.68
CA LEU A 366 22.78 -13.10 -6.42
C LEU A 366 23.87 -12.44 -5.60
N THR A 367 24.45 -11.35 -6.10
CA THR A 367 25.58 -10.68 -5.44
C THR A 367 25.20 -9.41 -4.68
N ALA A 368 24.05 -8.82 -4.98
CA ALA A 368 23.58 -7.56 -4.39
C ALA A 368 22.14 -7.67 -3.87
N LEU A 369 21.81 -6.88 -2.85
CA LEU A 369 20.44 -6.69 -2.37
C LEU A 369 19.64 -5.80 -3.35
N HIS A 370 18.32 -6.00 -3.42
CA HIS A 370 17.46 -5.24 -4.32
C HIS A 370 16.25 -4.60 -3.60
N PRO A 371 16.47 -3.70 -2.62
CA PRO A 371 15.39 -3.06 -1.86
C PRO A 371 14.39 -2.28 -2.74
N GLN A 372 14.82 -1.83 -3.93
CA GLN A 372 13.96 -1.16 -4.92
C GLN A 372 12.80 -2.02 -5.43
N VAL A 373 12.86 -3.35 -5.26
CA VAL A 373 11.76 -4.25 -5.64
C VAL A 373 10.47 -3.89 -4.92
N TRP A 374 10.54 -3.52 -3.64
CA TRP A 374 9.37 -3.12 -2.85
C TRP A 374 8.73 -1.83 -3.35
N GLN A 375 9.53 -0.89 -3.85
CA GLN A 375 9.04 0.34 -4.49
C GLN A 375 8.39 0.07 -5.85
N LYS A 376 8.92 -0.89 -6.63
CA LYS A 376 8.31 -1.30 -7.90
C LYS A 376 6.97 -2.02 -7.69
N LEU A 377 6.90 -2.91 -6.70
CA LEU A 377 5.66 -3.57 -6.31
C LEU A 377 4.60 -2.58 -5.83
N ALA A 378 5.00 -1.56 -5.06
CA ALA A 378 4.08 -0.51 -4.61
C ALA A 378 3.43 0.26 -5.78
N LYS A 379 4.06 0.30 -6.96
CA LYS A 379 3.56 0.94 -8.18
C LYS A 379 2.78 0.00 -9.10
N THR A 380 2.55 -1.25 -8.68
CA THR A 380 1.86 -2.28 -9.46
C THR A 380 0.51 -2.57 -8.80
N ASP A 381 -0.56 -2.69 -9.59
CA ASP A 381 -1.88 -3.04 -9.08
C ASP A 381 -1.86 -4.45 -8.48
N ILE A 382 -2.53 -4.64 -7.33
CA ILE A 382 -2.53 -5.96 -6.64
C ILE A 382 -3.13 -7.06 -7.52
N LYS A 383 -4.15 -6.74 -8.35
CA LYS A 383 -4.75 -7.70 -9.30
C LYS A 383 -3.73 -8.29 -10.28
N ASP A 384 -2.68 -7.53 -10.61
CA ASP A 384 -1.65 -7.94 -11.57
C ASP A 384 -0.59 -8.84 -10.92
N PHE A 385 -0.57 -8.97 -9.58
CA PHE A 385 0.34 -9.89 -8.89
C PHE A 385 0.05 -11.34 -9.28
N THR A 386 -1.24 -11.71 -9.31
CA THR A 386 -1.68 -13.04 -9.75
C THR A 386 -1.23 -13.32 -11.18
N LYS A 387 -1.35 -12.34 -12.08
CA LYS A 387 -0.85 -12.48 -13.46
C LYS A 387 0.67 -12.71 -13.48
N GLY A 388 1.43 -11.93 -12.70
CA GLY A 388 2.87 -12.10 -12.57
C GLY A 388 3.26 -13.52 -12.10
N PHE A 389 2.55 -14.08 -11.12
CA PHE A 389 2.80 -15.44 -10.64
C PHE A 389 2.38 -16.54 -11.63
N LEU A 390 1.31 -16.34 -12.41
CA LEU A 390 0.96 -17.26 -13.50
C LEU A 390 2.04 -17.29 -14.59
N GLU A 391 2.65 -16.14 -14.87
CA GLU A 391 3.81 -16.06 -15.79
C GLU A 391 5.04 -16.79 -15.20
N VAL A 392 5.26 -16.75 -13.88
CA VAL A 392 6.32 -17.55 -13.21
C VAL A 392 6.09 -19.05 -13.44
N ASP A 393 4.88 -19.56 -13.21
CA ASP A 393 4.57 -21.00 -13.43
C ASP A 393 4.76 -21.43 -14.89
N THR A 394 4.62 -20.50 -15.84
CA THR A 394 4.82 -20.78 -17.26
C THR A 394 6.32 -20.91 -17.62
N HIS A 395 7.17 -20.11 -16.96
CA HIS A 395 8.61 -20.08 -17.22
C HIS A 395 9.41 -21.08 -16.39
N VAL A 396 8.92 -21.45 -15.20
CA VAL A 396 9.69 -22.21 -14.20
C VAL A 396 9.05 -23.56 -13.98
N LYS A 397 9.76 -24.63 -14.32
CA LYS A 397 9.31 -25.99 -14.09
C LYS A 397 9.88 -26.54 -12.78
N GLU A 398 9.16 -27.47 -12.16
CA GLU A 398 9.59 -28.08 -10.89
C GLU A 398 10.92 -28.84 -11.03
N GLU A 399 11.11 -29.58 -12.13
CA GLU A 399 12.32 -30.38 -12.39
C GLU A 399 13.58 -29.53 -12.64
N SER A 400 13.44 -28.37 -13.27
CA SER A 400 14.53 -27.43 -13.62
C SER A 400 14.48 -26.14 -12.81
N PHE A 401 13.86 -26.20 -11.62
CA PHE A 401 13.53 -25.02 -10.81
C PHE A 401 14.71 -24.06 -10.62
N ALA A 402 15.88 -24.59 -10.30
CA ALA A 402 17.02 -23.76 -9.94
C ALA A 402 17.54 -22.92 -11.12
N ASP A 403 17.68 -23.54 -12.29
CA ASP A 403 18.20 -22.89 -13.50
C ASP A 403 17.17 -21.91 -14.08
N ASP A 404 15.90 -22.33 -14.19
CA ASP A 404 14.81 -21.50 -14.71
C ASP A 404 14.58 -20.26 -13.81
N MET A 405 14.59 -20.43 -12.47
CA MET A 405 14.47 -19.30 -11.55
C MET A 405 15.66 -18.36 -11.65
N LEU A 406 16.87 -18.88 -11.85
CA LEU A 406 18.05 -18.03 -11.97
C LEU A 406 17.97 -17.16 -13.23
N GLU A 407 17.52 -17.71 -14.36
CA GLU A 407 17.25 -16.93 -15.58
C GLU A 407 16.24 -15.81 -15.31
N LEU A 408 15.15 -16.15 -14.62
CA LEU A 408 14.09 -15.20 -14.28
C LEU A 408 14.54 -14.09 -13.32
N LEU A 409 15.34 -14.43 -12.30
CA LEU A 409 15.91 -13.47 -11.35
C LEU A 409 16.81 -12.46 -12.05
N ASN A 410 17.57 -12.90 -13.06
CA ASN A 410 18.45 -12.07 -13.89
C ASN A 410 17.68 -11.25 -14.94
N SER A 411 16.47 -11.65 -15.32
CA SER A 411 15.62 -10.91 -16.26
C SER A 411 15.12 -9.60 -15.66
N SER A 412 15.62 -8.45 -16.13
CA SER A 412 15.16 -7.13 -15.66
C SER A 412 13.76 -6.72 -16.17
N LYS A 413 13.12 -7.55 -17.01
CA LYS A 413 11.85 -7.26 -17.69
C LYS A 413 10.75 -8.19 -17.17
N GLY A 414 9.50 -7.73 -17.26
CA GLY A 414 8.32 -8.53 -16.91
C GLY A 414 7.88 -8.45 -15.45
N LEU A 415 6.63 -8.84 -15.21
CA LEU A 415 6.04 -8.91 -13.86
C LEU A 415 6.52 -10.17 -13.14
N ASP A 416 6.62 -11.30 -13.84
CA ASP A 416 7.25 -12.54 -13.41
C ASP A 416 8.62 -12.34 -12.75
N GLY A 417 9.56 -11.65 -13.42
CA GLY A 417 10.88 -11.36 -12.87
C GLY A 417 10.82 -10.46 -11.64
N LEU A 418 9.85 -9.53 -11.60
CA LEU A 418 9.61 -8.70 -10.41
C LEU A 418 9.09 -9.52 -9.23
N MET A 419 8.12 -10.43 -9.47
CA MET A 419 7.57 -11.33 -8.45
C MET A 419 8.65 -12.28 -7.91
N ALA A 420 9.40 -12.92 -8.81
CA ALA A 420 10.54 -13.79 -8.48
C ALA A 420 11.55 -13.09 -7.56
N ARG A 421 12.01 -11.89 -7.95
CA ARG A 421 12.93 -11.11 -7.11
C ARG A 421 12.31 -10.75 -5.78
N ALA A 422 11.05 -10.35 -5.74
CA ALA A 422 10.39 -9.96 -4.51
C ALA A 422 10.32 -11.11 -3.50
N VAL A 423 9.96 -12.32 -3.96
CA VAL A 423 9.99 -13.55 -3.15
C VAL A 423 11.39 -13.82 -2.59
N PHE A 424 12.44 -13.67 -3.41
CA PHE A 424 13.82 -13.85 -2.96
C PHE A 424 14.32 -12.72 -2.04
N GLU A 425 13.79 -11.50 -2.14
CA GLU A 425 14.10 -10.40 -1.22
C GLU A 425 13.50 -10.62 0.18
N ILE A 426 12.39 -11.35 0.32
CA ILE A 426 11.80 -11.69 1.64
C ILE A 426 12.83 -12.36 2.55
N ASN A 427 13.63 -13.25 1.97
CA ASN A 427 14.63 -14.04 2.68
C ASN A 427 16.06 -13.58 2.41
N ALA A 428 16.24 -12.37 1.87
CA ALA A 428 17.57 -11.81 1.63
C ALA A 428 18.49 -11.86 2.86
N PRO A 429 18.03 -11.59 4.10
CA PRO A 429 18.86 -11.74 5.29
C PRO A 429 19.47 -13.13 5.52
N SER A 430 18.87 -14.19 4.99
CA SER A 430 19.39 -15.55 5.10
C SER A 430 20.40 -15.90 4.01
N GLN A 431 20.54 -15.06 2.97
CA GLN A 431 21.33 -15.32 1.76
C GLN A 431 22.76 -14.79 1.89
N LEU A 432 23.69 -15.46 1.20
CA LEU A 432 25.13 -15.15 1.21
C LEU A 432 25.43 -13.68 0.86
N ARG A 433 24.67 -13.06 -0.04
CA ARG A 433 24.80 -11.63 -0.38
C ARG A 433 24.68 -10.67 0.80
N THR A 434 23.95 -11.03 1.85
CA THR A 434 23.82 -10.17 3.04
C THR A 434 25.12 -10.14 3.85
N LEU A 435 25.92 -11.22 3.86
CA LEU A 435 27.27 -11.19 4.46
C LEU A 435 28.13 -10.10 3.84
N ARG A 436 28.04 -9.92 2.52
CA ARG A 436 28.80 -8.90 1.79
C ARG A 436 28.51 -7.49 2.31
N VAL A 437 27.26 -7.23 2.70
CA VAL A 437 26.84 -5.96 3.30
C VAL A 437 27.31 -5.86 4.75
N VAL A 438 27.05 -6.90 5.56
CA VAL A 438 27.35 -6.90 7.00
C VAL A 438 28.85 -6.73 7.28
N TRP A 439 29.71 -7.40 6.51
CA TRP A 439 31.17 -7.30 6.66
C TRP A 439 31.70 -5.91 6.30
N ARG A 440 31.02 -5.20 5.40
CA ARG A 440 31.42 -3.87 4.94
C ARG A 440 30.73 -2.74 5.71
N SER A 441 29.69 -3.03 6.48
CA SER A 441 28.96 -2.02 7.24
C SER A 441 29.75 -1.53 8.45
N ARG A 442 29.90 -0.20 8.56
CA ARG A 442 30.36 0.46 9.78
C ARG A 442 29.22 0.97 10.67
N ALA A 443 27.98 0.85 10.20
CA ALA A 443 26.82 1.31 10.92
C ALA A 443 26.60 0.48 12.19
N LYS A 444 26.06 1.13 13.23
CA LYS A 444 25.58 0.43 14.44
C LYS A 444 24.16 -0.10 14.28
N GLU A 445 23.38 0.48 13.37
CA GLU A 445 21.98 0.17 13.12
C GLU A 445 21.74 -0.33 11.69
N TRP A 446 20.71 -1.16 11.51
CA TRP A 446 20.42 -1.83 10.24
C TRP A 446 20.00 -0.88 9.10
N PRO A 447 19.13 0.13 9.31
CA PRO A 447 18.70 1.03 8.22
C PRO A 447 19.84 1.79 7.55
N GLU A 448 20.91 2.09 8.29
CA GLU A 448 22.08 2.81 7.80
C GLU A 448 23.15 1.91 7.17
N SER A 449 23.01 0.59 7.31
CA SER A 449 24.03 -0.40 6.91
C SER A 449 24.43 -0.29 5.45
N MET A 450 23.46 -0.02 4.56
CA MET A 450 23.68 0.12 3.12
C MET A 450 24.32 1.46 2.73
N ASN A 451 24.28 2.47 3.60
CA ASN A 451 24.77 3.82 3.31
C ASN A 451 26.24 4.00 3.74
N GLN A 452 26.74 3.17 4.66
CA GLN A 452 28.07 3.30 5.27
C GLN A 452 28.94 2.06 5.01
N LEU A 453 29.08 1.68 3.74
CA LEU A 453 29.87 0.53 3.32
C LEU A 453 31.33 0.90 3.04
N VAL A 454 32.26 0.18 3.67
CA VAL A 454 33.69 0.28 3.34
C VAL A 454 34.05 -0.53 2.08
N PRO A 455 35.24 -0.30 1.48
CA PRO A 455 35.80 -1.22 0.49
C PRO A 455 35.95 -2.65 1.03
N GLN A 456 36.08 -3.62 0.13
CA GLN A 456 36.34 -5.01 0.53
C GLN A 456 37.75 -5.12 1.09
N GLU A 457 37.85 -5.61 2.34
CA GLU A 457 39.13 -5.88 3.02
C GLU A 457 39.21 -7.38 3.36
N GLY A 458 40.40 -7.97 3.25
CA GLY A 458 40.68 -9.37 3.60
C GLY A 458 40.41 -10.39 2.48
N GLU A 459 41.42 -10.68 1.66
CA GLU A 459 41.30 -11.56 0.47
C GLU A 459 40.69 -12.93 0.77
N PHE A 460 41.19 -13.64 1.80
CA PHE A 460 40.74 -15.01 2.11
C PHE A 460 39.22 -15.16 2.35
N ILE A 461 38.55 -14.20 2.99
CA ILE A 461 37.12 -14.35 3.31
C ILE A 461 36.24 -14.16 2.06
N TRP A 462 36.68 -13.35 1.10
CA TRP A 462 35.96 -13.13 -0.16
C TRP A 462 36.19 -14.30 -1.12
N ASP A 463 37.41 -14.81 -1.19
CA ASP A 463 37.76 -16.01 -1.96
C ASP A 463 36.97 -17.22 -1.44
N ALA A 464 36.95 -17.43 -0.13
CA ALA A 464 36.15 -18.49 0.49
C ALA A 464 34.64 -18.35 0.19
N LEU A 465 34.09 -17.14 0.27
CA LEU A 465 32.69 -16.88 -0.08
C LEU A 465 32.40 -17.24 -1.54
N GLN A 466 33.29 -16.86 -2.47
CA GLN A 466 33.16 -17.16 -3.89
C GLN A 466 33.18 -18.67 -4.16
N HIS A 467 34.05 -19.42 -3.47
CA HIS A 467 34.06 -20.89 -3.56
C HIS A 467 32.77 -21.53 -3.01
N ILE A 468 32.21 -21.01 -1.91
CA ILE A 468 30.89 -21.47 -1.43
C ILE A 468 29.80 -21.17 -2.46
N GLU A 469 29.75 -19.94 -3.01
CA GLU A 469 28.79 -19.55 -4.05
C GLU A 469 28.88 -20.45 -5.28
N ALA A 470 30.09 -20.85 -5.68
CA ALA A 470 30.35 -21.79 -6.78
C ALA A 470 30.08 -23.27 -6.44
N GLY A 471 29.86 -23.60 -5.16
CA GLY A 471 29.65 -24.98 -4.71
C GLY A 471 30.95 -25.79 -4.50
N GLU A 472 32.11 -25.13 -4.53
CA GLU A 472 33.43 -25.74 -4.36
C GLU A 472 33.81 -25.86 -2.86
N LEU A 473 33.04 -26.68 -2.13
CA LEU A 473 33.09 -26.73 -0.65
C LEU A 473 34.46 -27.18 -0.10
N GLU A 474 35.17 -28.08 -0.77
CA GLU A 474 36.49 -28.56 -0.33
C GLU A 474 37.55 -27.46 -0.42
N VAL A 475 37.52 -26.65 -1.48
CA VAL A 475 38.44 -25.52 -1.66
C VAL A 475 38.10 -24.43 -0.65
N ALA A 476 36.81 -24.12 -0.50
CA ALA A 476 36.33 -23.17 0.50
C ALA A 476 36.82 -23.53 1.92
N GLU A 477 36.76 -24.80 2.31
CA GLU A 477 37.23 -25.24 3.64
C GLU A 477 38.70 -24.90 3.89
N GLY A 478 39.56 -25.14 2.90
CA GLY A 478 40.99 -24.81 2.97
C GLY A 478 41.21 -23.31 3.18
N VAL A 479 40.57 -22.48 2.34
CA VAL A 479 40.68 -21.02 2.39
C VAL A 479 40.12 -20.46 3.71
N ILE A 480 39.02 -21.01 4.23
CA ILE A 480 38.43 -20.60 5.52
C ILE A 480 39.39 -20.92 6.68
N LYS A 481 40.05 -22.08 6.67
CA LYS A 481 41.05 -22.44 7.69
C LYS A 481 42.24 -21.48 7.67
N ASP A 482 42.72 -21.12 6.49
CA ASP A 482 43.78 -20.11 6.35
C ASP A 482 43.34 -18.73 6.86
N ALA A 483 42.10 -18.33 6.57
CA ALA A 483 41.50 -17.11 7.11
C ALA A 483 41.43 -17.13 8.64
N GLN A 484 41.06 -18.27 9.23
CA GLN A 484 40.96 -18.45 10.68
C GLN A 484 42.34 -18.39 11.36
N LEU A 485 43.37 -18.99 10.74
CA LEU A 485 44.76 -18.91 11.23
C LEU A 485 45.30 -17.47 11.18
N LYS A 486 45.01 -16.74 10.10
CA LYS A 486 45.46 -15.35 9.91
C LYS A 486 44.69 -14.36 10.80
N TYR A 487 43.39 -14.60 11.00
CA TYR A 487 42.49 -13.71 11.73
C TYR A 487 41.71 -14.47 12.83
N PRO A 488 42.38 -14.97 13.89
CA PRO A 488 41.78 -15.85 14.89
C PRO A 488 40.74 -15.18 15.80
N ARG A 489 40.62 -13.85 15.74
CA ARG A 489 39.60 -13.06 16.46
C ARG A 489 38.53 -12.48 15.55
N SER A 490 38.52 -12.83 14.27
CA SER A 490 37.48 -12.39 13.34
C SER A 490 36.27 -13.31 13.42
N TYR A 491 35.08 -12.73 13.44
CA TYR A 491 33.82 -13.48 13.34
C TYR A 491 33.57 -14.00 11.91
N GLN A 492 34.22 -13.43 10.90
CA GLN A 492 33.91 -13.68 9.49
C GLN A 492 34.22 -15.13 9.07
N PRO A 493 35.38 -15.74 9.42
CA PRO A 493 35.63 -17.16 9.15
C PRO A 493 34.61 -18.07 9.82
N HIS A 494 34.23 -17.78 11.07
CA HIS A 494 33.20 -18.55 11.78
C HIS A 494 31.82 -18.40 11.12
N SER A 495 31.48 -17.21 10.61
CA SER A 495 30.23 -17.02 9.87
C SER A 495 30.18 -17.85 8.58
N LEU A 496 31.30 -17.98 7.87
CA LEU A 496 31.44 -18.83 6.67
C LEU A 496 31.41 -20.33 7.00
N LEU A 497 32.07 -20.77 8.08
CA LEU A 497 31.99 -22.16 8.55
C LEU A 497 30.55 -22.57 8.84
N GLY A 498 29.72 -21.65 9.34
CA GLY A 498 28.30 -21.89 9.53
C GLY A 498 27.58 -22.25 8.23
N PHE A 499 27.76 -21.45 7.17
CA PHE A 499 27.18 -21.74 5.85
C PHE A 499 27.77 -22.99 5.20
N TRP A 500 29.08 -23.21 5.34
CA TRP A 500 29.73 -24.40 4.82
C TRP A 500 29.19 -25.69 5.46
N ASN A 501 29.03 -25.73 6.78
CA ASN A 501 28.46 -26.88 7.48
C ASN A 501 26.99 -27.08 7.13
N LEU A 502 26.24 -25.98 6.97
CA LEU A 502 24.86 -26.02 6.50
C LEU A 502 24.76 -26.69 5.13
N GLU A 503 25.60 -26.32 4.16
CA GLU A 503 25.58 -26.91 2.81
C GLU A 503 26.04 -28.38 2.79
N LYS A 504 26.83 -28.81 3.79
CA LYS A 504 27.12 -30.24 4.05
C LYS A 504 25.99 -30.99 4.75
N GLY A 505 24.96 -30.29 5.22
CA GLY A 505 23.83 -30.87 5.95
C GLY A 505 24.05 -31.01 7.47
N ASP A 506 25.18 -30.54 8.02
CA ASP A 506 25.43 -30.54 9.47
C ASP A 506 24.90 -29.26 10.13
N LYS A 507 23.60 -29.27 10.43
CA LYS A 507 22.92 -28.16 11.11
C LYS A 507 23.50 -27.87 12.50
N THR A 508 24.00 -28.89 13.20
CA THR A 508 24.51 -28.72 14.57
C THR A 508 25.82 -27.94 14.57
N GLN A 509 26.74 -28.31 13.68
CA GLN A 509 27.99 -27.56 13.51
C GLN A 509 27.75 -26.17 12.91
N ALA A 510 26.78 -26.03 12.00
CA ALA A 510 26.39 -24.73 11.48
C ALA A 510 25.97 -23.77 12.60
N LEU A 511 25.08 -24.24 13.50
CA LEU A 511 24.63 -23.47 14.66
C LEU A 511 25.78 -23.11 15.59
N PHE A 512 26.66 -24.08 15.90
CA PHE A 512 27.83 -23.86 16.76
C PHE A 512 28.73 -22.74 16.21
N HIS A 513 29.09 -22.79 14.93
CA HIS A 513 29.97 -21.78 14.35
C HIS A 513 29.31 -20.39 14.29
N TRP A 514 28.00 -20.30 14.07
CA TRP A 514 27.31 -19.01 14.17
C TRP A 514 27.24 -18.49 15.60
N GLN A 515 27.09 -19.33 16.61
CA GLN A 515 27.19 -18.89 18.02
C GLN A 515 28.58 -18.33 18.35
N GLU A 516 29.64 -18.95 17.86
CA GLU A 516 31.00 -18.39 18.01
C GLU A 516 31.17 -17.08 17.24
N ALA A 517 30.66 -16.99 16.00
CA ALA A 517 30.70 -15.75 15.22
C ALA A 517 29.95 -14.60 15.93
N GLU A 518 28.81 -14.88 16.56
CA GLU A 518 28.06 -13.88 17.31
C GLU A 518 28.88 -13.33 18.48
N ARG A 519 29.52 -14.21 19.27
CA ARG A 519 30.37 -13.81 20.40
C ARG A 519 31.58 -12.97 19.96
N MET A 520 32.07 -13.19 18.75
CA MET A 520 33.23 -12.50 18.18
C MET A 520 32.86 -11.23 17.39
N SER A 521 31.57 -10.94 17.23
CA SER A 521 31.08 -9.79 16.48
C SER A 521 31.34 -8.47 17.22
N TYR A 522 31.66 -7.41 16.48
CA TYR A 522 32.12 -6.13 17.04
C TYR A 522 31.00 -5.12 17.25
N THR A 523 29.92 -5.21 16.48
CA THR A 523 28.80 -4.27 16.52
C THR A 523 27.47 -4.97 16.81
N PRO A 524 26.48 -4.26 17.40
CA PRO A 524 25.14 -4.82 17.62
C PRO A 524 24.46 -5.27 16.32
N LEU A 525 24.73 -4.58 15.21
CA LEU A 525 24.31 -4.98 13.87
C LEU A 525 24.83 -6.37 13.49
N GLN A 526 26.12 -6.61 13.69
CA GLN A 526 26.74 -7.90 13.37
C GLN A 526 26.22 -9.00 14.30
N GLN A 527 26.14 -8.73 15.60
CA GLN A 527 25.57 -9.66 16.58
C GLN A 527 24.12 -10.04 16.24
N GLY A 528 23.27 -9.04 15.99
CA GLY A 528 21.87 -9.24 15.61
C GLY A 528 21.73 -10.05 14.32
N TYR A 529 22.56 -9.76 13.31
CA TYR A 529 22.56 -10.52 12.05
C TYR A 529 22.96 -11.99 12.24
N ILE A 530 24.03 -12.26 13.00
CA ILE A 530 24.43 -13.65 13.23
C ILE A 530 23.39 -14.41 14.08
N ALA A 531 22.77 -13.76 15.05
CA ALA A 531 21.62 -14.32 15.78
C ALA A 531 20.43 -14.63 14.85
N PHE A 532 20.17 -13.78 13.85
CA PHE A 532 19.14 -14.05 12.84
C PHE A 532 19.43 -15.33 12.03
N LEU A 533 20.69 -15.59 11.66
CA LEU A 533 21.07 -16.83 10.97
C LEU A 533 20.76 -18.07 11.83
N GLN A 534 21.08 -18.01 13.12
CA GLN A 534 20.75 -19.08 14.07
C GLN A 534 19.24 -19.30 14.16
N ALA A 535 18.46 -18.21 14.29
CA ALA A 535 17.00 -18.27 14.35
C ALA A 535 16.39 -18.87 13.07
N ARG A 536 16.92 -18.49 11.89
CA ARG A 536 16.48 -19.05 10.61
C ARG A 536 16.71 -20.56 10.54
N LEU A 537 17.85 -21.04 11.03
CA LEU A 537 18.15 -22.47 11.04
C LEU A 537 17.16 -23.23 11.92
N MET A 538 16.87 -22.71 13.11
CA MET A 538 15.86 -23.26 14.01
C MET A 538 14.47 -23.26 13.39
N GLU A 539 14.12 -22.18 12.68
CA GLU A 539 12.84 -22.06 11.99
C GLU A 539 12.67 -23.15 10.92
N VAL A 540 13.67 -23.30 10.05
CA VAL A 540 13.66 -24.28 8.95
C VAL A 540 13.71 -25.72 9.47
N ASP A 541 14.31 -25.94 10.65
CA ASP A 541 14.29 -27.23 11.35
C ASP A 541 12.96 -27.51 12.07
N GLY A 542 12.04 -26.53 12.11
CA GLY A 542 10.74 -26.63 12.76
C GLY A 542 10.76 -26.37 14.27
N ASN A 543 11.88 -25.90 14.83
CA ASN A 543 12.00 -25.47 16.23
C ASN A 543 11.48 -24.02 16.37
N LEU A 544 10.21 -23.81 16.04
CA LEU A 544 9.63 -22.48 15.83
C LEU A 544 9.64 -21.60 17.08
N LYS A 545 9.50 -22.18 18.28
CA LYS A 545 9.57 -21.42 19.54
C LYS A 545 10.96 -20.86 19.82
N ASP A 546 11.96 -21.71 19.67
CA ASP A 546 13.36 -21.32 19.85
C ASP A 546 13.78 -20.31 18.77
N ALA A 547 13.27 -20.47 17.55
CA ALA A 547 13.41 -19.49 16.48
C ALA A 547 12.81 -18.13 16.88
N ILE A 548 11.57 -18.08 17.40
CA ILE A 548 10.95 -16.84 17.87
C ILE A 548 11.80 -16.17 18.96
N ASN A 549 12.27 -16.94 19.95
CA ASN A 549 13.11 -16.40 21.02
C ASN A 549 14.45 -15.86 20.50
N THR A 550 15.06 -16.55 19.55
CA THR A 550 16.32 -16.12 18.93
C THR A 550 16.12 -14.92 18.01
N TYR A 551 14.98 -14.82 17.31
CA TYR A 551 14.60 -13.62 16.57
C TYR A 551 14.34 -12.42 17.49
N LYS A 552 13.75 -12.62 18.67
CA LYS A 552 13.63 -11.57 19.70
C LYS A 552 14.99 -11.10 20.20
N HIS A 553 15.94 -12.02 20.36
CA HIS A 553 17.32 -11.70 20.70
C HIS A 553 17.99 -10.87 19.60
N ALA A 554 17.86 -11.28 18.33
CA ALA A 554 18.34 -10.52 17.17
C ALA A 554 17.74 -9.10 17.12
N ASN A 555 16.43 -8.97 17.37
CA ASN A 555 15.75 -7.67 17.44
C ASN A 555 16.22 -6.83 18.64
N SER A 556 16.55 -7.44 19.78
CA SER A 556 17.06 -6.72 20.94
C SER A 556 18.44 -6.12 20.67
N ALA A 557 19.27 -6.82 19.89
CA ALA A 557 20.56 -6.30 19.42
C ALA A 557 20.41 -5.21 18.35
N SER A 558 19.38 -5.27 17.50
CA SER A 558 19.10 -4.29 16.45
C SER A 558 17.61 -3.92 16.37
N PRO A 559 17.10 -3.03 17.25
CA PRO A 559 15.66 -2.76 17.38
C PRO A 559 14.99 -2.09 16.18
N THR A 560 15.77 -1.43 15.33
CA THR A 560 15.29 -0.79 14.09
C THR A 560 15.23 -1.76 12.92
N TRP A 561 15.66 -3.01 13.10
CA TRP A 561 15.62 -4.03 12.07
C TRP A 561 14.29 -4.79 12.11
N ILE A 562 13.48 -4.65 11.05
CA ILE A 562 12.13 -5.21 11.02
C ILE A 562 12.08 -6.71 10.67
N ASP A 563 13.09 -7.27 9.98
CA ASP A 563 13.04 -8.67 9.52
C ASP A 563 12.95 -9.69 10.66
N PRO A 564 13.68 -9.58 11.79
CA PRO A 564 13.49 -10.50 12.92
C PRO A 564 12.07 -10.48 13.46
N VAL A 565 11.42 -9.31 13.50
CA VAL A 565 10.03 -9.19 13.97
C VAL A 565 9.06 -9.80 12.94
N TYR A 566 9.30 -9.57 11.65
CA TYR A 566 8.52 -10.20 10.59
C TYR A 566 8.61 -11.73 10.66
N ARG A 567 9.82 -12.29 10.82
CA ARG A 567 10.01 -13.75 10.94
C ARG A 567 9.40 -14.34 12.21
N GLN A 568 9.29 -13.57 13.31
CA GLN A 568 8.49 -14.01 14.47
C GLN A 568 7.03 -14.21 14.09
N GLY A 569 6.43 -13.28 13.35
CA GLY A 569 5.08 -13.42 12.80
C GLY A 569 4.95 -14.65 11.89
N VAL A 570 5.91 -14.88 10.98
CA VAL A 570 5.94 -16.08 10.13
C VAL A 570 6.00 -17.37 10.96
N CYS A 571 6.83 -17.41 12.01
CA CYS A 571 6.89 -18.57 12.92
C CYS A 571 5.55 -18.79 13.63
N MET A 572 4.88 -17.73 14.09
CA MET A 572 3.55 -17.82 14.71
C MET A 572 2.51 -18.38 13.73
N VAL A 573 2.54 -17.95 12.45
CA VAL A 573 1.70 -18.53 11.39
C VAL A 573 1.97 -20.02 11.21
N LYS A 574 3.25 -20.43 11.12
CA LYS A 574 3.63 -21.85 10.98
C LYS A 574 3.20 -22.70 12.18
N MET A 575 3.19 -22.11 13.38
CA MET A 575 2.66 -22.71 14.61
C MET A 575 1.12 -22.74 14.68
N GLY A 576 0.43 -22.03 13.77
CA GLY A 576 -1.03 -21.94 13.71
C GLY A 576 -1.64 -20.80 14.54
N PHE A 577 -0.83 -19.93 15.15
CA PHE A 577 -1.26 -18.76 15.90
C PHE A 577 -1.45 -17.53 15.00
N THR A 578 -2.21 -17.67 13.92
CA THR A 578 -2.37 -16.63 12.89
C THR A 578 -2.93 -15.31 13.44
N GLY A 579 -3.84 -15.36 14.42
CA GLY A 579 -4.38 -14.15 15.06
C GLY A 579 -3.28 -13.31 15.73
N GLN A 580 -2.45 -13.96 16.57
CA GLN A 580 -1.30 -13.30 17.21
C GLN A 580 -0.27 -12.82 16.18
N ALA A 581 -0.08 -13.60 15.11
CA ALA A 581 0.79 -13.18 14.01
C ALA A 581 0.26 -11.90 13.32
N MET A 582 -1.06 -11.78 13.16
CA MET A 582 -1.71 -10.62 12.56
C MET A 582 -1.55 -9.36 13.41
N ASP A 583 -1.53 -9.48 14.75
CA ASP A 583 -1.20 -8.35 15.64
C ASP A 583 0.22 -7.84 15.35
N VAL A 584 1.19 -8.77 15.29
CA VAL A 584 2.59 -8.45 14.96
C VAL A 584 2.72 -7.84 13.56
N PHE A 585 2.02 -8.42 12.57
CA PHE A 585 2.02 -7.90 11.21
C PHE A 585 1.36 -6.53 11.11
N SER A 586 0.30 -6.27 11.87
CA SER A 586 -0.38 -4.97 11.87
C SER A 586 0.53 -3.87 12.35
N ASP A 587 1.24 -4.10 13.46
CA ASP A 587 2.26 -3.18 13.97
C ASP A 587 3.36 -2.90 12.94
N LEU A 588 3.79 -3.93 12.20
CA LEU A 588 4.80 -3.80 11.15
C LEU A 588 4.28 -3.03 9.93
N ILE A 589 3.04 -3.27 9.50
CA ILE A 589 2.40 -2.56 8.39
C ILE A 589 2.25 -1.06 8.71
N ASP A 590 1.95 -0.71 9.96
CA ASP A 590 1.82 0.68 10.38
C ASP A 590 3.16 1.42 10.33
N ARG A 591 4.25 0.74 10.72
CA ARG A 591 5.62 1.26 10.64
C ARG A 591 6.11 1.35 9.19
N ASP A 592 5.98 0.26 8.44
CA ASP A 592 6.36 0.15 7.03
C ASP A 592 5.23 -0.50 6.21
N PRO A 593 4.49 0.31 5.41
CA PRO A 593 3.41 -0.20 4.57
C PRO A 593 3.85 -1.28 3.58
N HIS A 594 5.13 -1.34 3.17
CA HIS A 594 5.63 -2.36 2.24
C HIS A 594 5.45 -3.79 2.77
N ILE A 595 5.36 -3.97 4.09
CA ILE A 595 5.07 -5.27 4.72
C ILE A 595 3.73 -5.83 4.28
N PHE A 596 2.75 -4.98 3.93
CA PHE A 596 1.47 -5.44 3.36
C PHE A 596 1.69 -6.27 2.09
N ASN A 597 2.43 -5.73 1.12
CA ASN A 597 2.74 -6.44 -0.12
C ASN A 597 3.63 -7.66 0.13
N ARG A 598 4.54 -7.59 1.12
CA ARG A 598 5.37 -8.73 1.53
C ARG A 598 4.52 -9.91 1.96
N ILE A 599 3.53 -9.69 2.83
CA ILE A 599 2.61 -10.75 3.32
C ILE A 599 1.81 -11.33 2.16
N LEU A 600 1.33 -10.51 1.23
CA LEU A 600 0.56 -11.00 0.08
C LEU A 600 1.33 -12.02 -0.76
N ILE A 601 2.65 -11.85 -0.89
CA ILE A 601 3.48 -12.63 -1.82
C ILE A 601 4.38 -13.66 -1.13
N ASP A 602 4.37 -13.75 0.21
CA ASP A 602 5.24 -14.66 0.95
C ASP A 602 4.69 -16.11 0.87
N PRO A 603 5.44 -17.05 0.27
CA PRO A 603 5.00 -18.44 0.21
C PRO A 603 5.15 -19.16 1.57
N GLU A 604 5.98 -18.68 2.49
CA GLU A 604 6.23 -19.38 3.77
C GLU A 604 5.10 -19.20 4.80
N ILE A 605 4.12 -18.33 4.51
CA ILE A 605 2.92 -18.13 5.34
C ILE A 605 1.67 -18.82 4.77
N ASP A 606 1.83 -19.66 3.73
CA ASP A 606 0.73 -20.37 3.03
C ASP A 606 -0.26 -21.01 4.01
N ARG A 607 0.25 -21.61 5.08
CA ARG A 607 -0.54 -22.22 6.16
C ARG A 607 -1.60 -21.30 6.77
N GLY A 608 -1.27 -20.02 7.01
CA GLY A 608 -2.19 -19.04 7.61
C GLY A 608 -2.90 -18.17 6.59
N ARG A 609 -2.67 -18.40 5.30
CA ARG A 609 -3.05 -17.48 4.22
C ARG A 609 -4.53 -17.13 4.23
N VAL A 610 -5.42 -18.10 4.44
CA VAL A 610 -6.88 -17.86 4.47
C VAL A 610 -7.27 -16.78 5.49
N GLN A 611 -6.78 -16.89 6.73
CA GLN A 611 -7.09 -15.93 7.80
C GLN A 611 -6.40 -14.59 7.57
N LEU A 612 -5.15 -14.60 7.11
CA LEU A 612 -4.39 -13.37 6.84
C LEU A 612 -4.99 -12.57 5.69
N MET A 613 -5.35 -13.21 4.57
CA MET A 613 -5.94 -12.52 3.40
C MET A 613 -7.31 -11.91 3.72
N SER A 614 -8.10 -12.53 4.60
CA SER A 614 -9.34 -11.94 5.13
C SER A 614 -9.03 -10.71 5.97
N SER A 615 -8.09 -10.80 6.91
CA SER A 615 -7.74 -9.68 7.80
C SER A 615 -7.12 -8.49 7.05
N LEU A 616 -6.32 -8.76 6.01
CA LEU A 616 -5.73 -7.72 5.16
C LEU A 616 -6.77 -7.03 4.25
N TRP A 617 -7.85 -7.73 3.88
CA TRP A 617 -8.91 -7.16 3.06
C TRP A 617 -9.60 -6.01 3.79
N ASP A 618 -9.93 -6.18 5.07
CA ASP A 618 -10.59 -5.14 5.86
C ASP A 618 -9.75 -3.85 5.87
N ARG A 619 -8.45 -3.98 6.11
CA ARG A 619 -7.51 -2.84 6.06
C ARG A 619 -7.39 -2.21 4.67
N TRP A 620 -7.44 -3.02 3.61
CA TRP A 620 -7.41 -2.52 2.24
C TRP A 620 -8.68 -1.77 1.90
N ALA A 621 -9.86 -2.28 2.29
CA ALA A 621 -11.15 -1.67 2.04
C ALA A 621 -11.28 -0.31 2.74
N GLU A 622 -10.86 -0.22 4.00
CA GLU A 622 -10.79 1.06 4.74
C GLU A 622 -9.89 2.08 4.02
N ALA A 623 -8.69 1.66 3.61
CA ALA A 623 -7.75 2.54 2.89
C ALA A 623 -8.27 2.94 1.50
N ASP A 624 -9.00 2.06 0.79
CA ASP A 624 -9.60 2.36 -0.51
C ASP A 624 -10.66 3.47 -0.37
N GLU A 625 -11.50 3.41 0.66
CA GLU A 625 -12.48 4.46 0.96
C GLU A 625 -11.81 5.80 1.29
N GLU A 626 -10.78 5.81 2.14
CA GLU A 626 -10.03 7.04 2.46
C GLU A 626 -9.40 7.67 1.21
N VAL A 627 -8.82 6.84 0.33
CA VAL A 627 -8.16 7.31 -0.88
C VAL A 627 -9.13 7.94 -1.88
N LYS A 628 -10.39 7.49 -1.94
CA LYS A 628 -11.40 8.13 -2.82
C LYS A 628 -11.55 9.61 -2.50
N ALA A 629 -11.61 9.98 -1.22
CA ALA A 629 -11.67 11.38 -0.79
C ALA A 629 -10.37 12.14 -1.06
N VAL A 630 -9.21 11.51 -0.82
CA VAL A 630 -7.90 12.18 -1.01
C VAL A 630 -7.56 12.42 -2.47
N ARG A 631 -8.03 11.58 -3.41
CA ARG A 631 -7.88 11.83 -4.85
C ARG A 631 -8.49 13.17 -5.27
N GLU A 632 -9.68 13.49 -4.77
CA GLU A 632 -10.34 14.78 -5.03
C GLU A 632 -9.57 15.95 -4.40
N ARG A 633 -9.02 15.75 -3.20
CA ARG A 633 -8.16 16.73 -2.53
C ARG A 633 -6.90 17.05 -3.34
N VAL A 634 -6.20 16.05 -3.86
CA VAL A 634 -5.00 16.25 -4.71
C VAL A 634 -5.35 17.05 -5.96
N SER A 635 -6.45 16.73 -6.65
CA SER A 635 -6.93 17.50 -7.81
C SER A 635 -7.21 18.98 -7.45
N THR A 636 -7.82 19.20 -6.28
CA THR A 636 -8.06 20.55 -5.75
C THR A 636 -6.76 21.30 -5.48
N LEU A 637 -5.76 20.63 -4.92
CA LEU A 637 -4.44 21.21 -4.63
C LEU A 637 -3.69 21.58 -5.92
N THR A 638 -3.73 20.75 -6.96
CA THR A 638 -3.18 21.09 -8.27
C THR A 638 -3.77 22.38 -8.81
N THR A 639 -5.09 22.52 -8.71
CA THR A 639 -5.78 23.75 -9.13
C THR A 639 -5.40 24.96 -8.26
N ASP A 640 -5.21 24.76 -6.95
CA ASP A 640 -4.83 25.82 -6.01
C ASP A 640 -3.42 26.36 -6.28
N ILE A 641 -2.45 25.47 -6.56
CA ILE A 641 -1.07 25.87 -6.92
C ILE A 641 -1.06 26.74 -8.18
N SER A 642 -1.76 26.32 -9.24
CA SER A 642 -1.87 27.08 -10.49
C SER A 642 -2.55 28.44 -10.33
N LYS A 643 -3.40 28.60 -9.30
CA LYS A 643 -4.03 29.87 -8.98
C LYS A 643 -3.16 30.79 -8.13
N ARG A 644 -2.35 30.25 -7.21
CA ARG A 644 -1.55 31.03 -6.25
C ARG A 644 -0.23 31.52 -6.83
N PHE A 645 0.52 30.65 -7.49
CA PHE A 645 1.89 30.91 -7.90
C PHE A 645 1.97 31.00 -9.43
N ASP A 646 2.82 31.89 -9.93
CA ASP A 646 3.18 31.92 -11.35
C ASP A 646 4.22 30.84 -11.67
N GLU A 647 4.32 30.41 -12.93
CA GLU A 647 5.24 29.35 -13.38
C GLU A 647 6.71 29.64 -13.06
N ASN A 648 7.07 30.93 -12.97
CA ASN A 648 8.43 31.37 -12.64
C ASN A 648 8.75 31.29 -11.12
N HIS A 649 7.77 30.99 -10.27
CA HIS A 649 7.97 30.91 -8.82
C HIS A 649 8.76 29.64 -8.46
N SER A 650 9.75 29.76 -7.57
CA SER A 650 10.65 28.64 -7.21
C SER A 650 9.96 27.41 -6.62
N PHE A 651 8.75 27.58 -6.08
CA PHE A 651 7.93 26.50 -5.52
C PHE A 651 6.99 25.84 -6.54
N PHE A 652 6.74 26.46 -7.70
CA PHE A 652 5.72 25.99 -8.64
C PHE A 652 6.05 24.63 -9.26
N GLU A 653 7.18 24.54 -9.96
CA GLU A 653 7.58 23.31 -10.67
C GLU A 653 7.72 22.10 -9.73
N PRO A 654 8.44 22.19 -8.59
CA PRO A 654 8.56 21.07 -7.67
C PRO A 654 7.22 20.65 -7.06
N ALA A 655 6.28 21.59 -6.89
CA ALA A 655 4.97 21.30 -6.33
C ALA A 655 4.09 20.55 -7.34
N ILE A 656 4.13 20.91 -8.62
CA ILE A 656 3.38 20.21 -9.67
C ILE A 656 3.94 18.80 -9.90
N GLU A 657 5.26 18.63 -9.96
CA GLU A 657 5.90 17.31 -10.08
C GLU A 657 5.49 16.38 -8.92
N GLU A 658 5.46 16.90 -7.68
CA GLU A 658 5.05 16.14 -6.51
C GLU A 658 3.55 15.78 -6.56
N LEU A 659 2.68 16.70 -6.97
CA LEU A 659 1.25 16.44 -7.12
C LEU A 659 0.95 15.43 -8.23
N GLU A 660 1.69 15.46 -9.35
CA GLU A 660 1.58 14.44 -10.41
C GLU A 660 2.02 13.06 -9.89
N ARG A 661 3.08 13.02 -9.08
CA ARG A 661 3.52 11.79 -8.39
C ARG A 661 2.42 11.24 -7.47
N LEU A 662 1.76 12.10 -6.69
CA LEU A 662 0.64 11.73 -5.83
C LEU A 662 -0.57 11.26 -6.64
N GLU A 663 -0.90 11.93 -7.74
CA GLU A 663 -2.00 11.51 -8.62
C GLU A 663 -1.77 10.12 -9.20
N ASN A 664 -0.53 9.83 -9.63
CA ASN A 664 -0.14 8.51 -10.12
C ASN A 664 -0.25 7.43 -9.04
N LEU A 665 0.16 7.72 -7.79
CA LEU A 665 -0.06 6.80 -6.65
C LEU A 665 -1.56 6.57 -6.40
N GLY A 666 -2.38 7.60 -6.57
CA GLY A 666 -3.82 7.48 -6.47
C GLY A 666 -4.43 6.56 -7.52
N LYS A 667 -3.86 6.46 -8.72
CA LYS A 667 -4.38 5.58 -9.78
C LYS A 667 -4.06 4.09 -9.54
N THR A 668 -2.94 3.79 -8.89
CA THR A 668 -2.52 2.42 -8.61
C THR A 668 -3.36 1.80 -7.49
N LYS A 669 -4.04 0.68 -7.77
CA LYS A 669 -4.82 -0.09 -6.79
C LYS A 669 -3.89 -0.98 -5.96
N ASN A 670 -3.19 -0.36 -5.01
CA ASN A 670 -2.25 -1.01 -4.11
C ASN A 670 -2.26 -0.35 -2.73
N TYR A 671 -2.33 -1.13 -1.65
CA TYR A 671 -2.36 -0.60 -0.27
C TYR A 671 -1.16 0.31 0.02
N VAL A 672 0.04 -0.05 -0.46
CA VAL A 672 1.24 0.77 -0.24
C VAL A 672 1.12 2.10 -0.96
N ALA A 673 0.62 2.11 -2.20
CA ALA A 673 0.37 3.34 -2.94
C ALA A 673 -0.65 4.23 -2.21
N TYR A 674 -1.69 3.62 -1.64
CA TYR A 674 -2.70 4.31 -0.85
C TYR A 674 -2.09 4.99 0.37
N ARG A 675 -1.31 4.28 1.18
CA ARG A 675 -0.65 4.87 2.36
C ARG A 675 0.37 5.95 1.99
N LEU A 676 1.10 5.77 0.88
CA LEU A 676 2.03 6.79 0.37
C LEU A 676 1.31 8.04 -0.13
N LEU A 677 0.15 7.90 -0.78
CA LEU A 677 -0.71 9.01 -1.19
C LEU A 677 -1.21 9.79 0.02
N LEU A 678 -1.75 9.11 1.03
CA LEU A 678 -2.28 9.74 2.26
C LEU A 678 -1.18 10.56 2.96
N ARG A 679 -0.06 9.91 3.30
CA ARG A 679 1.09 10.55 3.97
C ARG A 679 1.72 11.65 3.10
N GLY A 680 1.77 11.45 1.79
CA GLY A 680 2.34 12.40 0.83
C GLY A 680 1.48 13.65 0.72
N THR A 681 0.16 13.50 0.65
CA THR A 681 -0.79 14.61 0.59
C THR A 681 -0.76 15.44 1.87
N GLU A 682 -0.73 14.81 3.04
CA GLU A 682 -0.60 15.53 4.32
C GLU A 682 0.69 16.34 4.41
N LYS A 683 1.82 15.75 4.00
CA LYS A 683 3.12 16.45 3.97
C LYS A 683 3.10 17.61 2.98
N PHE A 684 2.49 17.41 1.81
CA PHE A 684 2.37 18.44 0.80
C PHE A 684 1.50 19.60 1.29
N ASP A 685 0.35 19.33 1.90
CA ASP A 685 -0.53 20.33 2.51
C ASP A 685 0.22 21.16 3.57
N ALA A 686 1.03 20.51 4.40
CA ALA A 686 1.86 21.20 5.40
C ALA A 686 2.93 22.09 4.74
N SER A 687 3.63 21.56 3.73
CA SER A 687 4.66 22.28 2.98
C SER A 687 4.09 23.50 2.26
N LEU A 688 2.94 23.35 1.59
CA LEU A 688 2.21 24.44 0.95
C LEU A 688 1.81 25.50 1.98
N GLY A 689 1.24 25.07 3.11
CA GLY A 689 0.86 25.97 4.19
C GLY A 689 2.03 26.79 4.75
N ASP A 690 3.20 26.19 4.88
CA ASP A 690 4.40 26.88 5.36
C ASP A 690 5.01 27.82 4.32
N GLU A 691 4.99 27.45 3.04
CA GLU A 691 5.45 28.34 1.96
C GLU A 691 4.52 29.55 1.81
N VAL A 692 3.20 29.35 1.85
CA VAL A 692 2.23 30.47 1.84
C VAL A 692 2.45 31.40 3.04
N LYS A 693 2.74 30.88 4.24
CA LYS A 693 3.06 31.73 5.41
C LYS A 693 4.37 32.51 5.21
N ARG A 694 5.39 31.90 4.59
CA ARG A 694 6.67 32.59 4.30
C ARG A 694 6.45 33.72 3.30
N GLU A 695 5.69 33.48 2.25
CA GLU A 695 5.37 34.51 1.27
C GLU A 695 4.49 35.62 1.85
N ILE A 696 3.49 35.30 2.68
CA ILE A 696 2.72 36.34 3.39
C ILE A 696 3.64 37.23 4.22
N LYS A 697 4.62 36.65 4.94
CA LYS A 697 5.60 37.44 5.70
C LYS A 697 6.49 38.31 4.80
N ARG A 698 6.87 37.81 3.61
CA ARG A 698 7.63 38.58 2.62
C ARG A 698 6.80 39.73 2.07
N ILE A 699 5.53 39.48 1.75
CA ILE A 699 4.55 40.49 1.32
C ILE A 699 4.43 41.56 2.41
N ASP A 700 4.18 41.19 3.67
CA ASP A 700 4.03 42.15 4.77
C ASP A 700 5.30 42.99 4.97
N ALA A 701 6.49 42.38 4.96
CA ALA A 701 7.75 43.09 5.07
C ALA A 701 8.00 44.05 3.90
N ASN A 702 7.69 43.62 2.66
CA ASN A 702 7.82 44.47 1.48
C ASN A 702 6.79 45.62 1.54
N LEU A 703 5.55 45.36 1.96
CA LEU A 703 4.53 46.39 2.14
C LEU A 703 4.95 47.44 3.17
N ASP A 704 5.55 47.03 4.29
CA ASP A 704 6.03 47.98 5.30
C ASP A 704 7.19 48.82 4.76
N TYR A 705 8.13 48.19 4.04
CA TYR A 705 9.22 48.89 3.36
C TYR A 705 8.71 49.89 2.31
N GLN A 706 7.82 49.47 1.41
CA GLN A 706 7.23 50.34 0.39
C GLN A 706 6.34 51.42 1.01
N SER A 707 5.58 51.11 2.07
CA SER A 707 4.81 52.09 2.85
C SER A 707 5.71 53.18 3.43
N ASP A 708 6.86 52.82 3.99
CA ASP A 708 7.80 53.79 4.54
C ASP A 708 8.45 54.65 3.45
N ARG A 709 8.75 54.07 2.28
CA ARG A 709 9.18 54.83 1.09
C ARG A 709 8.11 55.82 0.62
N VAL A 710 6.85 55.39 0.52
CA VAL A 710 5.72 56.25 0.14
C VAL A 710 5.51 57.37 1.15
N LYS A 711 5.60 57.10 2.45
CA LYS A 711 5.54 58.14 3.51
C LYS A 711 6.68 59.15 3.39
N SER A 712 7.89 58.69 3.07
CA SER A 712 9.04 59.57 2.84
C SER A 712 8.80 60.49 1.63
N ILE A 713 8.33 59.91 0.52
CA ILE A 713 7.95 60.64 -0.70
C ILE A 713 6.84 61.65 -0.41
N GLN A 714 5.83 61.29 0.38
CA GLN A 714 4.75 62.19 0.80
C GLN A 714 5.26 63.38 1.59
N LYS A 715 6.11 63.11 2.60
CA LYS A 715 6.73 64.17 3.41
C LYS A 715 7.48 65.13 2.50
N GLU A 716 8.28 64.64 1.58
CA GLU A 716 9.05 65.49 0.69
C GLU A 716 8.20 66.27 -0.35
N ALA A 717 7.14 65.66 -0.87
CA ALA A 717 6.25 66.28 -1.85
C ALA A 717 5.30 67.32 -1.25
N ALA A 718 4.89 67.16 0.01
CA ALA A 718 4.04 68.11 0.73
C ALA A 718 4.63 69.54 0.75
N TRP A 719 5.95 69.68 0.58
CA TRP A 719 6.67 70.96 0.58
C TRP A 719 6.79 71.63 -0.79
N PHE A 720 6.17 71.08 -1.84
CA PHE A 720 6.37 71.59 -3.19
C PHE A 720 5.42 72.78 -3.52
N PRO A 721 5.95 73.96 -3.91
CA PRO A 721 5.18 75.20 -3.97
C PRO A 721 4.23 75.34 -5.18
N PHE A 722 4.24 74.39 -6.13
CA PHE A 722 3.45 74.48 -7.37
C PHE A 722 2.48 73.29 -7.53
N PRO A 723 1.20 73.42 -7.12
CA PRO A 723 0.22 72.34 -7.16
C PRO A 723 -0.05 71.76 -8.56
N LYS A 724 0.06 72.59 -9.61
CA LYS A 724 -0.21 72.16 -11.00
C LYS A 724 0.78 71.12 -11.54
N LEU A 725 2.01 71.11 -11.03
CA LEU A 725 3.04 70.13 -11.42
C LEU A 725 2.92 68.81 -10.62
N LEU A 726 2.03 68.73 -9.63
CA LEU A 726 1.81 67.56 -8.79
C LEU A 726 0.63 66.68 -9.24
N LEU A 727 -0.08 67.03 -10.32
CA LEU A 727 -1.29 66.29 -10.73
C LEU A 727 -1.01 64.81 -11.06
N GLU A 728 0.00 64.55 -11.90
CA GLU A 728 0.40 63.18 -12.24
C GLU A 728 1.09 62.48 -11.07
N PHE A 729 1.86 63.23 -10.27
CA PHE A 729 2.49 62.73 -9.04
C PHE A 729 1.45 62.23 -8.02
N ASN A 730 0.39 63.02 -7.78
CA ASN A 730 -0.70 62.65 -6.86
C ASN A 730 -1.49 61.44 -7.36
N LYS A 731 -1.62 61.26 -8.68
CA LYS A 731 -2.28 60.09 -9.27
C LYS A 731 -1.51 58.80 -8.95
N ASP A 732 -0.20 58.79 -9.15
CA ASP A 732 0.65 57.63 -8.86
C ASP A 732 0.79 57.41 -7.34
N PHE A 733 0.87 58.48 -6.55
CA PHE A 733 0.88 58.42 -5.09
C PHE A 733 -0.40 57.78 -4.52
N ASN A 734 -1.57 58.26 -4.94
CA ASN A 734 -2.86 57.72 -4.48
C ASN A 734 -3.01 56.26 -4.90
N PHE A 735 -2.54 55.89 -6.10
CA PHE A 735 -2.52 54.49 -6.52
C PHE A 735 -1.72 53.63 -5.55
N CYS A 736 -0.47 54.01 -5.21
CA CYS A 736 0.35 53.25 -4.27
C CYS A 736 -0.34 53.12 -2.90
N VAL A 737 -0.90 54.21 -2.35
CA VAL A 737 -1.58 54.20 -1.04
C VAL A 737 -2.85 53.31 -1.07
N ASP A 738 -3.69 53.45 -2.10
CA ASP A 738 -4.91 52.67 -2.24
C ASP A 738 -4.62 51.18 -2.39
N LYS A 739 -3.59 50.82 -3.18
CA LYS A 739 -3.20 49.41 -3.36
C LYS A 739 -2.54 48.82 -2.13
N ILE A 740 -1.67 49.55 -1.43
CA ILE A 740 -1.09 49.11 -0.15
C ILE A 740 -2.20 48.83 0.88
N ASN A 741 -3.16 49.76 1.01
CA ASN A 741 -4.30 49.58 1.92
C ASN A 741 -5.22 48.43 1.50
N TRP A 742 -5.42 48.25 0.19
CA TRP A 742 -6.17 47.11 -0.32
C TRP A 742 -5.51 45.80 0.08
N ILE A 743 -4.19 45.64 -0.14
CA ILE A 743 -3.47 44.40 0.22
C ILE A 743 -3.56 44.14 1.74
N LYS A 744 -3.34 45.17 2.58
CA LYS A 744 -3.40 45.04 4.05
C LYS A 744 -4.77 44.63 4.60
N THR A 745 -5.86 44.87 3.85
CA THR A 745 -7.23 44.53 4.26
C THR A 745 -7.74 43.21 3.69
N GLN A 746 -7.03 42.60 2.73
CA GLN A 746 -7.44 41.33 2.14
C GLN A 746 -7.03 40.11 2.97
N ARG A 747 -7.77 39.00 2.78
CA ARG A 747 -7.40 37.69 3.30
C ARG A 747 -6.42 37.02 2.35
N LEU A 748 -5.12 37.15 2.63
CA LEU A 748 -4.04 36.57 1.83
C LEU A 748 -3.99 35.03 1.86
N LYS A 749 -4.86 34.38 2.64
CA LYS A 749 -5.07 32.92 2.57
C LYS A 749 -5.84 32.50 1.32
N ASP A 750 -6.64 33.37 0.73
CA ASP A 750 -7.38 33.06 -0.50
C ASP A 750 -6.46 33.18 -1.72
N ALA A 751 -6.48 32.20 -2.62
CA ALA A 751 -5.53 32.10 -3.74
C ALA A 751 -5.56 33.32 -4.68
N ASP A 752 -6.76 33.78 -5.05
CA ASP A 752 -6.94 34.89 -5.97
C ASP A 752 -6.42 36.22 -5.36
N ASN A 753 -6.69 36.43 -4.07
CA ASN A 753 -6.21 37.60 -3.34
C ASN A 753 -4.69 37.57 -3.16
N PHE A 754 -4.12 36.39 -2.88
CA PHE A 754 -2.69 36.18 -2.79
C PHE A 754 -1.98 36.54 -4.10
N ARG A 755 -2.38 35.94 -5.23
CA ARG A 755 -1.75 36.21 -6.54
C ARG A 755 -1.90 37.66 -6.98
N LYS A 756 -3.08 38.24 -6.76
CA LYS A 756 -3.31 39.66 -7.06
C LYS A 756 -2.43 40.57 -6.21
N SER A 757 -2.16 40.20 -4.96
CA SER A 757 -1.28 40.97 -4.08
C SER A 757 0.17 40.93 -4.52
N LEU A 758 0.69 39.77 -4.96
CA LEU A 758 2.02 39.65 -5.54
C LEU A 758 2.19 40.56 -6.78
N LYS A 759 1.25 40.50 -7.73
CA LYS A 759 1.30 41.39 -8.92
C LYS A 759 1.24 42.87 -8.57
N LEU A 760 0.40 43.23 -7.60
CA LEU A 760 0.30 44.62 -7.16
C LEU A 760 1.56 45.12 -6.45
N LEU A 761 2.35 44.26 -5.80
CA LEU A 761 3.62 44.65 -5.19
C LEU A 761 4.62 45.13 -6.22
N ASP A 762 4.77 44.40 -7.33
CA ASP A 762 5.66 44.77 -8.42
C ASP A 762 5.23 46.11 -9.05
N GLU A 763 3.91 46.28 -9.29
CA GLU A 763 3.35 47.55 -9.79
C GLU A 763 3.54 48.72 -8.81
N ILE A 764 3.43 48.47 -7.50
CA ILE A 764 3.67 49.49 -6.47
C ILE A 764 5.14 49.90 -6.48
N GLU A 765 6.07 48.96 -6.57
CA GLU A 765 7.51 49.21 -6.59
C GLU A 765 7.93 50.05 -7.81
N GLU A 766 7.48 49.67 -9.01
CA GLU A 766 7.77 50.42 -10.25
C GLU A 766 7.26 51.87 -10.18
N ARG A 767 6.06 52.07 -9.61
CA ARG A 767 5.49 53.41 -9.42
C ARG A 767 6.21 54.19 -8.33
N ILE A 768 6.66 53.55 -7.25
CA ILE A 768 7.48 54.21 -6.21
C ILE A 768 8.81 54.67 -6.80
N ASP A 769 9.46 53.86 -7.64
CA ASP A 769 10.69 54.24 -8.32
C ASP A 769 10.45 55.43 -9.28
N THR A 770 9.35 55.40 -10.02
CA THR A 770 8.92 56.52 -10.87
C THR A 770 8.67 57.79 -10.05
N LEU A 771 8.01 57.66 -8.90
CA LEU A 771 7.77 58.77 -7.96
C LEU A 771 9.08 59.33 -7.40
N GLN A 772 10.04 58.46 -7.04
CA GLN A 772 11.37 58.89 -6.59
C GLN A 772 12.14 59.63 -7.68
N GLY A 773 12.14 59.11 -8.92
CA GLY A 773 12.76 59.77 -10.07
C GLY A 773 12.16 61.16 -10.33
N ARG A 774 10.82 61.26 -10.34
CA ARG A 774 10.12 62.55 -10.46
C ARG A 774 10.41 63.47 -9.29
N LEU A 775 10.50 62.95 -8.07
CA LEU A 775 10.81 63.73 -6.88
C LEU A 775 12.20 64.38 -6.96
N VAL A 776 13.20 63.72 -7.56
CA VAL A 776 14.51 64.34 -7.85
C VAL A 776 14.36 65.52 -8.80
N THR A 777 13.57 65.37 -9.87
CA THR A 777 13.32 66.50 -10.82
C THR A 777 12.59 67.65 -10.15
N LEU A 778 11.59 67.37 -9.31
CA LEU A 778 10.87 68.37 -8.52
C LEU A 778 11.80 69.05 -7.51
N ARG A 779 12.72 68.30 -6.89
CA ARG A 779 13.74 68.86 -5.98
C ARG A 779 14.64 69.85 -6.70
N ILE A 780 15.08 69.54 -7.92
CA ILE A 780 15.89 70.43 -8.75
C ILE A 780 15.08 71.70 -9.09
N ILE A 781 13.85 71.56 -9.56
CA ILE A 781 12.98 72.71 -9.91
C ILE A 781 12.75 73.60 -8.69
N ARG A 782 12.44 73.01 -7.52
CA ARG A 782 12.24 73.75 -6.27
C ARG A 782 13.50 74.50 -5.86
N ASP A 783 14.65 73.82 -5.83
CA ASP A 783 15.91 74.40 -5.39
C ASP A 783 16.38 75.50 -6.36
N SER A 784 16.20 75.31 -7.68
CA SER A 784 16.44 76.35 -8.69
C SER A 784 15.50 77.55 -8.52
N THR A 785 14.21 77.32 -8.22
CA THR A 785 13.24 78.41 -8.02
C THR A 785 13.54 79.20 -6.75
N LEU A 786 13.81 78.53 -5.63
CA LEU A 786 14.23 79.17 -4.37
C LEU A 786 15.52 79.96 -4.56
N PHE A 787 16.47 79.43 -5.33
CA PHE A 787 17.71 80.12 -5.66
C PHE A 787 17.44 81.39 -6.48
N VAL A 788 16.59 81.32 -7.51
CA VAL A 788 16.21 82.49 -8.33
C VAL A 788 15.46 83.54 -7.51
N LEU A 789 14.56 83.14 -6.61
CA LEU A 789 13.84 84.05 -5.71
C LEU A 789 14.80 84.73 -4.71
N MET A 790 15.75 83.99 -4.13
CA MET A 790 16.78 84.57 -3.27
C MET A 790 17.73 85.50 -4.03
N LEU A 791 18.14 85.10 -5.23
CA LEU A 791 18.98 85.91 -6.12
C LEU A 791 18.26 87.21 -6.46
N GLY A 792 17.00 87.14 -6.90
CA GLY A 792 16.18 88.30 -7.22
C GLY A 792 16.01 89.25 -6.03
N ARG A 793 15.69 88.72 -4.84
CA ARG A 793 15.58 89.53 -3.61
C ARG A 793 16.91 90.20 -3.24
N ASN A 794 18.02 89.45 -3.26
CA ASN A 794 19.34 89.99 -2.93
C ASN A 794 19.79 91.02 -3.98
N PHE A 795 19.51 90.76 -5.25
CA PHE A 795 19.79 91.65 -6.37
C PHE A 795 19.03 92.96 -6.25
N ILE A 796 17.70 92.92 -6.07
CA ILE A 796 16.87 94.12 -5.90
C ILE A 796 17.37 94.96 -4.72
N TRP A 797 17.73 94.33 -3.60
CA TRP A 797 18.21 95.05 -2.41
C TRP A 797 19.59 95.68 -2.63
N LEU A 798 20.51 94.96 -3.29
CA LEU A 798 21.83 95.48 -3.64
C LEU A 798 21.76 96.58 -4.70
N GLU A 799 20.86 96.44 -5.67
CA GLU A 799 20.64 97.42 -6.73
C GLU A 799 19.94 98.68 -6.20
N LEU A 800 18.95 98.57 -5.31
CA LEU A 800 18.37 99.73 -4.61
C LEU A 800 19.43 100.51 -3.83
N LEU A 801 20.31 99.80 -3.12
CA LEU A 801 21.37 100.42 -2.33
C LEU A 801 22.45 101.04 -3.24
N GLY A 802 22.81 100.33 -4.32
CA GLY A 802 23.72 100.83 -5.35
C GLY A 802 23.19 102.07 -6.06
N LEU A 803 21.94 102.05 -6.51
CA LEU A 803 21.28 103.19 -7.14
C LEU A 803 21.14 104.37 -6.18
N GLY A 804 20.83 104.12 -4.90
CA GLY A 804 20.82 105.15 -3.87
C GLY A 804 22.21 105.79 -3.66
N LEU A 805 23.27 104.98 -3.62
CA LEU A 805 24.65 105.46 -3.58
C LEU A 805 25.06 106.20 -4.85
N ALA A 806 24.61 105.79 -6.03
CA ALA A 806 24.86 106.48 -7.29
C ALA A 806 24.13 107.84 -7.34
N LEU A 807 22.88 107.89 -6.86
CA LEU A 807 22.05 109.10 -6.82
C LEU A 807 22.65 110.18 -5.90
N VAL A 808 23.32 109.79 -4.81
CA VAL A 808 24.00 110.73 -3.90
C VAL A 808 25.46 110.95 -4.32
N GLY A 809 26.15 109.90 -4.74
CA GLY A 809 27.58 109.88 -5.05
C GLY A 809 27.95 110.65 -6.31
N ILE A 810 27.13 110.59 -7.37
CA ILE A 810 27.38 111.33 -8.61
C ILE A 810 27.24 112.85 -8.39
N PRO A 811 26.17 113.37 -7.76
CA PRO A 811 26.08 114.79 -7.42
C PRO A 811 27.15 115.25 -6.43
N ALA A 812 27.47 114.43 -5.41
CA ALA A 812 28.51 114.77 -4.43
C ALA A 812 29.89 114.84 -5.07
N THR A 813 30.26 113.90 -5.95
CA THR A 813 31.53 113.98 -6.69
C THR A 813 31.57 115.19 -7.60
N ILE A 814 30.49 115.53 -8.31
CA ILE A 814 30.42 116.77 -9.11
C ILE A 814 30.54 118.04 -8.25
N TYR A 815 29.96 118.04 -7.04
CA TYR A 815 30.01 119.19 -6.11
C TYR A 815 31.39 119.37 -5.46
N PHE A 816 32.01 118.30 -4.96
CA PHE A 816 33.30 118.36 -4.28
C PHE A 816 34.50 118.47 -5.23
N THR A 817 34.34 118.15 -6.52
CA THR A 817 35.41 118.29 -7.55
C THR A 817 35.30 119.61 -8.32
N ARG A 818 34.53 120.58 -7.82
CA ARG A 818 34.27 121.85 -8.53
C ARG A 818 35.56 122.67 -8.78
N ASP A 819 36.52 122.57 -7.87
CA ASP A 819 37.74 123.38 -7.83
C ASP A 819 39.00 122.66 -8.36
N ILE A 820 38.87 121.42 -8.84
CA ILE A 820 39.99 120.64 -9.39
C ILE A 820 40.01 120.81 -10.91
N GLN A 821 40.87 121.69 -11.42
CA GLN A 821 41.18 121.80 -12.85
C GLN A 821 42.37 120.89 -13.20
N SER A 822 42.26 120.16 -14.32
CA SER A 822 43.21 119.18 -14.89
C SER A 822 43.01 117.69 -14.53
N ASN A 823 41.83 117.13 -14.76
CA ASN A 823 41.69 115.67 -14.82
C ASN A 823 40.72 115.26 -15.95
N TRP A 824 41.24 114.58 -16.98
CA TRP A 824 40.52 114.23 -18.21
C TRP A 824 39.24 113.39 -17.96
N ILE A 825 39.22 112.58 -16.89
CA ILE A 825 38.06 111.79 -16.46
C ILE A 825 36.94 112.69 -15.93
N LEU A 826 37.28 113.76 -15.21
CA LEU A 826 36.30 114.69 -14.63
C LEU A 826 35.68 115.60 -15.70
N ASP A 827 36.43 115.91 -16.76
CA ASP A 827 35.93 116.68 -17.91
C ASP A 827 34.97 115.84 -18.77
N ALA A 828 35.28 114.57 -19.01
CA ALA A 828 34.38 113.63 -19.71
C ALA A 828 33.04 113.40 -18.96
N ILE A 829 33.08 113.35 -17.62
CA ILE A 829 31.87 113.27 -16.77
C ILE A 829 31.04 114.56 -16.84
N ARG A 830 31.67 115.73 -17.03
CA ARG A 830 30.99 117.04 -17.10
C ARG A 830 30.29 117.31 -18.43
N GLU A 831 30.87 116.88 -19.55
CA GLU A 831 30.30 117.07 -20.90
C GLU A 831 29.20 116.05 -21.24
N GLN A 832 29.36 114.79 -20.83
CA GLN A 832 28.40 113.71 -21.14
C GLN A 832 27.70 113.15 -19.89
N ARG A 833 27.19 114.05 -19.05
CA ARG A 833 26.55 113.71 -17.75
C ARG A 833 25.50 112.60 -17.87
N TRP A 834 24.74 112.62 -18.94
CA TRP A 834 23.65 111.66 -19.16
C TRP A 834 24.15 110.28 -19.61
N GLU A 835 25.11 110.22 -20.54
CA GLU A 835 25.65 108.93 -21.01
C GLU A 835 26.55 108.26 -19.97
N PHE A 836 27.33 109.04 -19.22
CA PHE A 836 28.14 108.51 -18.12
C PHE A 836 27.27 107.96 -16.99
N THR A 837 26.19 108.65 -16.63
CA THR A 837 25.24 108.15 -15.61
C THR A 837 24.59 106.84 -16.07
N LYS A 838 24.20 106.74 -17.35
CA LYS A 838 23.66 105.49 -17.92
C LYS A 838 24.70 104.36 -17.92
N GLY A 839 25.92 104.61 -18.37
CA GLY A 839 27.00 103.62 -18.39
C GLY A 839 27.37 103.13 -17.00
N PHE A 840 27.45 104.04 -16.02
CA PHE A 840 27.73 103.71 -14.63
C PHE A 840 26.62 102.87 -14.00
N VAL A 841 25.34 103.21 -14.23
CA VAL A 841 24.21 102.41 -13.75
C VAL A 841 24.24 101.00 -14.34
N ILE A 842 24.53 100.85 -15.64
CA ILE A 842 24.63 99.53 -16.28
C ILE A 842 25.76 98.69 -15.67
N ILE A 843 26.96 99.26 -15.49
CA ILE A 843 28.11 98.58 -14.88
C ILE A 843 27.80 98.20 -13.42
N LEU A 844 27.16 99.10 -12.68
CA LEU A 844 26.74 98.89 -11.31
C LEU A 844 25.70 97.76 -11.20
N SER A 845 24.70 97.71 -12.09
CA SER A 845 23.71 96.64 -12.13
C SER A 845 24.37 95.29 -12.43
N VAL A 846 25.32 95.22 -13.38
CA VAL A 846 26.07 93.98 -13.67
C VAL A 846 26.90 93.54 -12.45
N PHE A 847 27.55 94.48 -11.76
CA PHE A 847 28.29 94.20 -10.54
C PHE A 847 27.40 93.74 -9.39
N CYS A 848 26.24 94.40 -9.19
CA CYS A 848 25.24 94.00 -8.20
C CYS A 848 24.70 92.60 -8.47
N LEU A 849 24.49 92.24 -9.73
CA LEU A 849 24.08 90.89 -10.13
C LEU A 849 25.16 89.85 -9.79
N ALA A 850 26.43 90.12 -10.13
CA ALA A 850 27.54 89.21 -9.82
C ALA A 850 27.69 88.99 -8.31
N VAL A 851 27.61 90.07 -7.51
CA VAL A 851 27.67 89.99 -6.05
C VAL A 851 26.43 89.30 -5.47
N ALA A 852 25.23 89.54 -6.03
CA ALA A 852 24.01 88.87 -5.62
C ALA A 852 24.08 87.36 -5.89
N VAL A 853 24.65 86.94 -7.02
CA VAL A 853 24.86 85.52 -7.35
C VAL A 853 25.81 84.88 -6.34
N ILE A 854 26.97 85.48 -6.07
CA ILE A 854 27.96 84.95 -5.12
C ILE A 854 27.37 84.86 -3.70
N LYS A 855 26.70 85.93 -3.25
CA LYS A 855 26.05 85.97 -1.93
C LYS A 855 24.92 84.94 -1.82
N SER A 856 24.13 84.78 -2.87
CA SER A 856 23.04 83.79 -2.89
C SER A 856 23.61 82.37 -2.87
N ALA A 857 24.67 82.07 -3.64
CA ALA A 857 25.35 80.78 -3.62
C ALA A 857 25.94 80.43 -2.24
N LEU A 858 26.64 81.36 -1.59
CA LEU A 858 27.24 81.14 -0.27
C LEU A 858 26.22 80.99 0.87
N SER A 859 25.07 81.66 0.76
CA SER A 859 24.03 81.63 1.81
C SER A 859 22.90 80.65 1.55
N PHE A 860 22.85 80.03 0.37
CA PHE A 860 21.74 79.17 -0.07
C PHE A 860 21.53 78.00 0.88
N ASP A 861 22.57 77.21 1.17
CA ASP A 861 22.42 76.01 1.99
C ASP A 861 22.04 76.31 3.44
N LYS A 862 22.57 77.39 4.01
CA LYS A 862 22.24 77.81 5.38
C LYS A 862 20.80 78.29 5.48
N ARG A 863 20.36 79.17 4.56
CA ARG A 863 18.98 79.68 4.54
C ARG A 863 17.97 78.63 4.14
N LYS A 864 18.33 77.71 3.25
CA LYS A 864 17.52 76.55 2.88
C LYS A 864 17.21 75.71 4.11
N ARG A 865 18.21 75.41 4.96
CA ARG A 865 18.01 74.71 6.23
C ARG A 865 17.14 75.49 7.20
N GLU A 866 17.42 76.78 7.42
CA GLU A 866 16.62 77.63 8.33
C GLU A 866 15.14 77.74 7.89
N LEU A 867 14.89 77.87 6.58
CA LEU A 867 13.52 77.87 6.01
C LEU A 867 12.80 76.54 6.24
N PHE A 868 13.52 75.42 6.09
CA PHE A 868 12.93 74.10 6.31
C PHE A 868 12.67 73.82 7.79
N ASP A 869 13.59 74.20 8.69
CA ASP A 869 13.41 74.02 10.13
C ASP A 869 12.23 74.85 10.68
N GLN A 870 12.08 76.10 10.23
CA GLN A 870 10.96 76.96 10.65
C GLN A 870 9.60 76.47 10.16
N LEU A 871 9.53 75.92 8.94
CA LEU A 871 8.29 75.41 8.36
C LEU A 871 7.94 74.00 8.88
N ASP A 872 8.93 73.18 9.26
CA ASP A 872 8.72 71.92 9.97
C ASP A 872 8.06 72.15 11.34
N GLU A 873 8.46 73.21 12.05
CA GLU A 873 7.80 73.64 13.30
C GLU A 873 6.36 74.11 13.07
N GLU A 874 6.09 74.89 12.01
CA GLU A 874 4.72 75.31 11.66
C GLU A 874 3.82 74.14 11.24
N SER A 875 4.33 73.18 10.45
CA SER A 875 3.55 72.01 10.02
C SER A 875 3.19 71.10 11.20
N ARG A 876 4.11 70.89 12.15
CA ARG A 876 3.85 70.16 13.40
C ARG A 876 2.80 70.85 14.28
N SER A 877 2.69 72.17 14.19
CA SER A 877 1.67 72.95 14.92
C SER A 877 0.29 72.91 14.23
N SER A 878 0.24 72.74 12.91
CA SER A 878 -0.99 72.75 12.11
C SER A 878 -1.60 71.37 11.84
N ALA A 879 -0.85 70.28 12.03
CA ALA A 879 -1.35 68.92 11.86
C ALA A 879 -2.35 68.56 12.97
N SER A 880 -3.65 68.59 12.66
CA SER A 880 -4.66 68.02 13.56
C SER A 880 -4.36 66.54 13.76
N ARG A 881 -4.25 66.10 15.02
CA ARG A 881 -4.25 64.67 15.39
C ARG A 881 -5.47 63.99 14.75
N ARG A 882 -5.25 63.25 13.66
CA ARG A 882 -6.19 62.25 13.15
C ARG A 882 -5.42 60.98 12.82
N TYR A 883 -6.08 59.88 13.18
CA TYR A 883 -5.67 58.48 13.21
C TYR A 883 -4.92 57.99 11.97
#